data_AF-A0A3S5JSN7-F1
#
_entry.id   AF-A0A3S5JSN7-F1
#
_cell.length_a   1.000
_cell.length_b   1.000
_cell.length_c   1.000
_cell.angle_alpha   90.00
_cell.angle_beta   90.00
_cell.angle_gamma   90.00
#
_symmetry.space_group_name_H-M   'P 1'
#
loop_
_entity.id
_entity.type
_entity.pdbx_description
1 polymer ?
#
loop_
_entity_poly.entity_id
_entity_poly.type
_entity_poly.pdbx_seq_one_letter_code
_entity_poly.pdbx_strand_id
1 'polypeptide(L)'
;MWTEEHRQWDTVDYSSLKDGSAFPKDFMWGVATASHQIEGGNTNNWSAFEPRSKSQQLSGDACDHWNRRGEDVTLIKELGVSHYRFSIEWSRIEPQEGQFDSEAIQWYSDLVDELLIQGIQPMVTLHHFTQPLWWDERGGFEKEENIAGWVNFCSMMFEHLSDRVEWWCTINEPAVYATMGYVLGEFPPGVRSFKRVRKVSLNLMRAHAQCYRTLKGMKNGEKCQIGLVKNINIFDPYRRWNPLHWMQAKILDGMFNRCWLKGLRTGKFKPPSALISKRIEGLQGSSDFIGVNYYTHLLTTPFMPTKVEIDPLIRPWEQRTDFRYPMYAEGLRRAFDMVTNLKIPIYVTENGVADDDDDMRPEHIRRHLLITSEAIADGIDVRGFYHWSLMDNFEWAEGYDQRFGLYHVDFETQKRTLKQSGHEYAAIVKAHTTPQLVVMAGGVGTRLGKMSEKTPKSLIEVNGKPMLHHILDWAQAQGCMHALVLTGHLGEQFEGITHPGMALTFHQEKEPLGTGGALWNAKELLEERFLLVWGDDWHPIEYKPLIELHHSADVPLTMTVTQAHDTKNLRHENGRLLRYDKNSKSTDSLNGYEAGTSIVEKSTVLKYGHSGKWSWEETVYSALSGEAAVHLDDTKFWDMGTPERLASFEKFLKDTSV
;
A
#
# COMPACT_ATOMS: atom_id res chain seq x y z
N MET A 1 13.46 -5.15 -34.16
CA MET A 1 14.40 -4.90 -33.06
C MET A 1 13.75 -3.83 -32.22
N TRP A 2 13.56 -4.05 -30.92
CA TRP A 2 13.04 -3.02 -30.05
C TRP A 2 14.15 -1.99 -29.80
N THR A 3 13.82 -0.71 -29.86
CA THR A 3 14.78 0.37 -29.63
C THR A 3 14.63 0.78 -28.17
N GLU A 4 15.72 0.69 -27.41
CA GLU A 4 15.79 1.27 -26.06
C GLU A 4 15.39 2.73 -26.10
N GLU A 5 14.21 3.01 -25.54
CA GLU A 5 13.78 4.36 -25.21
C GLU A 5 14.73 4.93 -24.16
N HIS A 6 15.09 6.20 -24.37
CA HIS A 6 15.84 6.99 -23.42
C HIS A 6 15.20 8.36 -23.34
N ARG A 7 14.58 8.66 -22.20
CA ARG A 7 13.91 9.93 -21.96
C ARG A 7 14.87 10.96 -21.38
N GLN A 8 14.67 12.21 -21.77
CA GLN A 8 15.32 13.37 -21.16
C GLN A 8 14.57 13.76 -19.90
N TRP A 9 14.88 13.07 -18.80
CA TRP A 9 14.18 13.17 -17.53
C TRP A 9 14.23 14.56 -16.88
N ASP A 10 15.21 15.38 -17.24
CA ASP A 10 15.34 16.79 -16.83
C ASP A 10 14.25 17.70 -17.41
N THR A 11 13.54 17.25 -18.44
CA THR A 11 12.46 18.00 -19.12
C THR A 11 11.06 17.44 -18.84
N VAL A 12 10.98 16.35 -18.06
CA VAL A 12 9.73 15.65 -17.79
C VAL A 12 8.90 16.41 -16.74
N ASP A 13 7.61 16.55 -17.02
CA ASP A 13 6.66 17.12 -16.07
C ASP A 13 6.14 16.05 -15.11
N TYR A 14 6.27 16.32 -13.80
CA TYR A 14 5.79 15.48 -12.71
C TYR A 14 4.56 16.07 -12.02
N SER A 15 3.93 17.11 -12.58
CA SER A 15 2.77 17.80 -12.01
C SER A 15 1.64 16.82 -11.63
N SER A 16 1.35 15.85 -12.49
CA SER A 16 0.30 14.85 -12.25
C SER A 16 0.55 13.95 -11.03
N LEU A 17 1.82 13.75 -10.64
CA LEU A 17 2.16 13.01 -9.42
C LEU A 17 1.94 13.85 -8.15
N LYS A 18 1.97 15.18 -8.29
CA LYS A 18 1.85 16.13 -7.16
C LYS A 18 0.41 16.60 -6.94
N ASP A 19 -0.40 16.62 -8.00
CA ASP A 19 -1.80 17.04 -7.93
C ASP A 19 -2.79 15.88 -7.70
N GLY A 20 -2.30 14.63 -7.66
CA GLY A 20 -3.12 13.45 -7.39
C GLY A 20 -3.84 12.86 -8.59
N SER A 21 -3.61 13.37 -9.80
CA SER A 21 -4.34 12.96 -11.00
C SER A 21 -3.73 11.75 -11.74
N ALA A 22 -2.51 11.35 -11.38
CA ALA A 22 -1.78 10.32 -12.11
C ALA A 22 -2.30 8.88 -11.91
N PHE A 23 -2.94 8.59 -10.78
CA PHE A 23 -3.35 7.22 -10.43
C PHE A 23 -4.85 7.09 -10.14
N PRO A 24 -5.44 5.89 -10.34
CA PRO A 24 -6.80 5.58 -9.92
C PRO A 24 -7.01 5.72 -8.39
N LYS A 25 -8.26 5.95 -7.97
CA LYS A 25 -8.61 6.13 -6.54
C LYS A 25 -8.31 4.89 -5.69
N ASP A 26 -8.48 3.70 -6.27
CA ASP A 26 -8.31 2.41 -5.62
C ASP A 26 -6.89 1.85 -5.80
N PHE A 27 -5.95 2.67 -6.26
CA PHE A 27 -4.56 2.28 -6.43
C PHE A 27 -3.89 1.99 -5.08
N MET A 28 -3.26 0.82 -4.97
CA MET A 28 -2.61 0.39 -3.73
C MET A 28 -1.23 1.01 -3.59
N TRP A 29 -1.11 1.96 -2.66
CA TRP A 29 0.18 2.51 -2.25
C TRP A 29 0.75 1.70 -1.10
N GLY A 30 1.98 1.21 -1.24
CA GLY A 30 2.61 0.41 -0.20
C GLY A 30 4.12 0.55 -0.09
N VAL A 31 4.66 -0.13 0.91
CA VAL A 31 6.10 -0.35 1.15
C VAL A 31 6.34 -1.83 1.43
N ALA A 32 7.53 -2.33 1.14
CA ALA A 32 7.88 -3.74 1.28
C ALA A 32 9.15 -3.98 2.10
N THR A 33 9.20 -5.12 2.79
CA THR A 33 10.34 -5.64 3.56
C THR A 33 10.40 -7.17 3.47
N ALA A 34 11.48 -7.78 3.99
CA ALA A 34 11.62 -9.21 4.16
C ALA A 34 12.13 -9.54 5.57
N SER A 35 11.61 -10.62 6.15
CA SER A 35 11.83 -11.05 7.54
C SER A 35 13.31 -11.04 7.93
N HIS A 36 14.14 -11.81 7.22
CA HIS A 36 15.57 -11.92 7.51
C HIS A 36 16.35 -10.62 7.36
N GLN A 37 15.84 -9.68 6.55
CA GLN A 37 16.53 -8.43 6.31
C GLN A 37 16.29 -7.39 7.42
N ILE A 38 15.18 -7.50 8.17
CA ILE A 38 14.79 -6.48 9.16
C ILE A 38 14.53 -7.00 10.58
N GLU A 39 14.09 -8.25 10.76
CA GLU A 39 13.59 -8.75 12.05
C GLU A 39 14.69 -8.82 13.12
N GLY A 40 15.87 -9.31 12.74
CA GLY A 40 16.96 -9.62 13.66
C GLY A 40 16.79 -11.00 14.32
N GLY A 41 17.88 -11.58 14.83
CA GLY A 41 17.87 -12.81 15.64
C GLY A 41 17.46 -14.09 14.90
N ASN A 42 17.54 -14.12 13.57
CA ASN A 42 17.08 -15.25 12.76
C ASN A 42 18.14 -16.37 12.66
N THR A 43 17.72 -17.63 12.83
CA THR A 43 18.55 -18.82 12.56
C THR A 43 17.97 -19.60 11.38
N ASN A 44 18.59 -19.51 10.21
CA ASN A 44 18.11 -20.12 8.97
C ASN A 44 19.28 -20.39 7.99
N ASN A 45 18.95 -20.84 6.77
CA ASN A 45 19.91 -21.07 5.70
C ASN A 45 20.79 -19.85 5.38
N TRP A 46 20.26 -18.62 5.51
CA TRP A 46 20.99 -17.38 5.27
C TRP A 46 21.96 -17.07 6.40
N SER A 47 21.54 -17.07 7.67
CA SER A 47 22.48 -16.82 8.77
C SER A 47 23.59 -17.86 8.88
N ALA A 48 23.33 -19.11 8.46
CA ALA A 48 24.37 -20.12 8.32
C ALA A 48 25.31 -19.89 7.12
N PHE A 49 24.88 -19.16 6.10
CA PHE A 49 25.65 -18.86 4.89
C PHE A 49 26.45 -17.57 4.99
N GLU A 50 25.97 -16.58 5.74
CA GLU A 50 26.57 -15.25 5.93
C GLU A 50 28.09 -15.26 6.19
N PRO A 51 28.67 -16.13 7.05
CA PRO A 51 30.11 -16.14 7.29
C PRO A 51 30.98 -16.43 6.05
N ARG A 52 30.38 -16.93 4.97
CA ARG A 52 31.03 -17.20 3.68
C ARG A 52 30.35 -16.48 2.52
N SER A 53 29.48 -15.51 2.81
CA SER A 53 28.88 -14.63 1.80
C SER A 53 29.95 -13.68 1.23
N LYS A 54 29.55 -12.83 0.29
CA LYS A 54 30.46 -11.85 -0.33
C LYS A 54 30.92 -10.80 0.70
N SER A 55 29.99 -10.20 1.46
CA SER A 55 30.31 -9.21 2.49
C SER A 55 30.88 -9.83 3.77
N GLN A 56 30.56 -11.10 4.06
CA GLN A 56 30.85 -11.79 5.33
C GLN A 56 30.26 -11.09 6.57
N GLN A 57 29.41 -10.09 6.37
CA GLN A 57 28.65 -9.45 7.43
C GLN A 57 27.53 -10.38 7.88
N LEU A 58 27.25 -10.38 9.17
CA LEU A 58 26.17 -11.16 9.76
C LEU A 58 24.94 -10.27 9.89
N SER A 59 23.74 -10.82 9.66
CA SER A 59 22.51 -10.06 9.87
C SER A 59 22.37 -9.69 11.35
N GLY A 60 22.65 -10.61 12.28
CA GLY A 60 22.63 -10.30 13.71
C GLY A 60 21.28 -9.71 14.12
N ASP A 61 21.29 -8.49 14.65
CA ASP A 61 20.06 -7.78 15.05
C ASP A 61 19.32 -7.16 13.85
N ALA A 62 19.94 -7.01 12.68
CA ALA A 62 19.34 -6.32 11.55
C ALA A 62 18.79 -4.94 11.92
N CYS A 63 17.50 -4.73 11.70
CA CYS A 63 16.81 -3.53 12.14
C CYS A 63 16.12 -3.75 13.49
N ASP A 64 16.25 -4.91 14.13
CA ASP A 64 15.60 -5.24 15.39
C ASP A 64 14.07 -5.07 15.31
N HIS A 65 13.49 -5.25 14.11
CA HIS A 65 12.05 -5.09 13.87
C HIS A 65 11.23 -6.05 14.74
N TRP A 66 11.78 -7.22 15.08
CA TRP A 66 11.14 -8.18 15.97
C TRP A 66 10.75 -7.56 17.32
N ASN A 67 11.61 -6.69 17.87
CA ASN A 67 11.39 -6.03 19.15
C ASN A 67 10.82 -4.60 19.00
N ARG A 68 10.80 -4.05 17.77
CA ARG A 68 10.42 -2.65 17.47
C ARG A 68 9.21 -2.51 16.56
N ARG A 69 8.45 -3.59 16.38
CA ARG A 69 7.28 -3.64 15.51
C ARG A 69 6.34 -2.44 15.65
N GLY A 70 5.97 -2.08 16.88
CA GLY A 70 5.04 -0.96 17.12
C GLY A 70 5.60 0.41 16.69
N GLU A 71 6.92 0.62 16.83
CA GLU A 71 7.60 1.81 16.30
C GLU A 71 7.52 1.80 14.77
N ASP A 72 7.87 0.68 14.14
CA ASP A 72 7.93 0.58 12.68
C ASP A 72 6.54 0.64 12.02
N VAL A 73 5.48 0.10 12.66
CA VAL A 73 4.08 0.26 12.20
C VAL A 73 3.67 1.74 12.22
N THR A 74 4.15 2.51 13.19
CA THR A 74 3.92 3.97 13.23
C THR A 74 4.58 4.66 12.04
N LEU A 75 5.81 4.26 11.68
CA LEU A 75 6.51 4.81 10.52
C LEU A 75 5.75 4.53 9.22
N ILE A 76 5.20 3.31 9.05
CA ILE A 76 4.39 2.97 7.87
C ILE A 76 3.16 3.87 7.78
N LYS A 77 2.47 4.10 8.90
CA LYS A 77 1.32 5.00 8.96
C LYS A 77 1.69 6.44 8.57
N GLU A 78 2.81 6.95 9.06
CA GLU A 78 3.26 8.33 8.79
C GLU A 78 3.55 8.60 7.31
N LEU A 79 3.98 7.57 6.56
CA LEU A 79 4.11 7.62 5.10
C LEU A 79 2.76 7.80 4.39
N GLY A 80 1.63 7.49 5.04
CA GLY A 80 0.29 7.56 4.46
C GLY A 80 -0.04 6.42 3.49
N VAL A 81 0.75 5.35 3.50
CA VAL A 81 0.51 4.20 2.62
C VAL A 81 -0.65 3.35 3.11
N SER A 82 -1.38 2.78 2.15
CA SER A 82 -2.54 1.92 2.40
C SER A 82 -2.17 0.45 2.64
N HIS A 83 -0.98 0.00 2.21
CA HIS A 83 -0.58 -1.40 2.23
C HIS A 83 0.85 -1.60 2.75
N TYR A 84 1.09 -2.72 3.43
CA TYR A 84 2.42 -3.16 3.83
C TYR A 84 2.67 -4.61 3.42
N ARG A 85 3.72 -4.82 2.63
CA ARG A 85 4.16 -6.16 2.23
C ARG A 85 5.32 -6.62 3.11
N PHE A 86 5.16 -7.75 3.79
CA PHE A 86 6.21 -8.38 4.60
C PHE A 86 6.28 -9.88 4.32
N SER A 87 7.36 -10.54 4.75
CA SER A 87 7.47 -12.01 4.72
C SER A 87 7.43 -12.62 6.10
N ILE A 88 6.99 -13.88 6.18
CA ILE A 88 7.03 -14.68 7.41
C ILE A 88 8.34 -15.48 7.42
N GLU A 89 9.07 -15.44 8.54
CA GLU A 89 10.28 -16.24 8.73
C GLU A 89 9.92 -17.69 9.08
N TRP A 90 9.99 -18.58 8.08
CA TRP A 90 9.65 -19.99 8.28
C TRP A 90 10.50 -20.64 9.39
N SER A 91 11.77 -20.28 9.56
CA SER A 91 12.59 -20.88 10.63
C SER A 91 12.19 -20.47 12.05
N ARG A 92 11.47 -19.34 12.22
CA ARG A 92 10.85 -18.97 13.50
C ARG A 92 9.59 -19.76 13.75
N ILE A 93 8.78 -19.93 12.70
CA ILE A 93 7.50 -20.63 12.80
C ILE A 93 7.69 -22.13 13.01
N GLU A 94 8.66 -22.74 12.32
CA GLU A 94 8.95 -24.17 12.39
C GLU A 94 10.46 -24.40 12.60
N PRO A 95 10.99 -24.13 13.81
CA PRO A 95 12.42 -24.22 14.10
C PRO A 95 12.97 -25.65 13.97
N GLN A 96 12.13 -26.67 14.16
CA GLN A 96 12.41 -28.08 13.90
C GLN A 96 11.25 -28.69 13.13
N GLU A 97 11.52 -29.69 12.31
CA GLU A 97 10.49 -30.34 11.48
C GLU A 97 9.29 -30.80 12.34
N GLY A 98 8.10 -30.29 12.00
CA GLY A 98 6.84 -30.59 12.68
C GLY A 98 6.64 -29.95 14.05
N GLN A 99 7.59 -29.13 14.53
CA GLN A 99 7.46 -28.38 15.78
C GLN A 99 7.17 -26.92 15.45
N PHE A 100 5.92 -26.51 15.62
CA PHE A 100 5.48 -25.13 15.37
C PHE A 100 5.54 -24.28 16.64
N ASP A 101 6.12 -23.09 16.51
CA ASP A 101 6.21 -22.11 17.60
C ASP A 101 4.97 -21.22 17.63
N SER A 102 4.10 -21.44 18.63
CA SER A 102 2.87 -20.67 18.80
C SER A 102 3.11 -19.20 19.16
N GLU A 103 4.21 -18.88 19.85
CA GLU A 103 4.54 -17.50 20.21
C GLU A 103 4.97 -16.72 18.96
N ALA A 104 5.76 -17.34 18.07
CA ALA A 104 6.13 -16.74 16.80
C ALA A 104 4.90 -16.55 15.87
N ILE A 105 3.99 -17.52 15.81
CA ILE A 105 2.72 -17.39 15.06
C ILE A 105 1.91 -16.22 15.62
N GLN A 106 1.78 -16.14 16.95
CA GLN A 106 1.05 -15.05 17.61
C GLN A 106 1.69 -13.69 17.29
N TRP A 107 3.01 -13.59 17.27
CA TRP A 107 3.70 -12.34 16.93
C TRP A 107 3.32 -11.82 15.54
N TYR A 108 3.23 -12.68 14.52
CA TYR A 108 2.78 -12.27 13.17
C TYR A 108 1.28 -11.97 13.12
N SER A 109 0.47 -12.67 13.92
CA SER A 109 -0.95 -12.32 14.08
C SER A 109 -1.13 -10.93 14.69
N ASP A 110 -0.36 -10.59 15.71
CA ASP A 110 -0.39 -9.27 16.35
C ASP A 110 0.09 -8.18 15.38
N LEU A 111 1.11 -8.46 14.55
CA LEU A 111 1.51 -7.55 13.47
C LEU A 111 0.35 -7.26 12.51
N VAL A 112 -0.40 -8.28 12.10
CA VAL A 112 -1.58 -8.11 11.23
C VAL A 112 -2.63 -7.24 11.91
N ASP A 113 -2.92 -7.48 13.20
CA ASP A 113 -3.88 -6.67 13.94
C ASP A 113 -3.43 -5.22 14.08
N GLU A 114 -2.17 -4.98 14.42
CA GLU A 114 -1.60 -3.63 14.54
C GLU A 114 -1.69 -2.86 13.22
N LEU A 115 -1.37 -3.50 12.08
CA LEU A 115 -1.50 -2.89 10.76
C LEU A 115 -2.95 -2.52 10.46
N LEU A 116 -3.89 -3.45 10.66
CA LEU A 116 -5.30 -3.24 10.36
C LEU A 116 -5.94 -2.16 11.24
N ILE A 117 -5.56 -2.08 12.53
CA ILE A 117 -5.98 -1.00 13.44
C ILE A 117 -5.54 0.37 12.90
N GLN A 118 -4.36 0.44 12.27
CA GLN A 118 -3.87 1.66 11.63
C GLN A 118 -4.40 1.86 10.20
N GLY A 119 -5.34 1.03 9.74
CA GLY A 119 -5.91 1.11 8.39
C GLY A 119 -4.98 0.60 7.28
N ILE A 120 -3.89 -0.10 7.63
CA ILE A 120 -2.90 -0.61 6.69
C ILE A 120 -3.23 -2.06 6.35
N GLN A 121 -3.41 -2.36 5.07
CA GLN A 121 -3.70 -3.71 4.58
C GLN A 121 -2.42 -4.55 4.44
N PRO A 122 -2.35 -5.74 5.07
CA PRO A 122 -1.19 -6.62 4.97
C PRO A 122 -1.15 -7.39 3.64
N MET A 123 0.04 -7.51 3.06
CA MET A 123 0.36 -8.44 1.97
C MET A 123 1.47 -9.40 2.43
N VAL A 124 1.11 -10.67 2.64
CA VAL A 124 1.99 -11.65 3.27
C VAL A 124 2.75 -12.46 2.23
N THR A 125 4.08 -12.51 2.34
CA THR A 125 4.96 -13.36 1.53
C THR A 125 5.38 -14.61 2.31
N LEU A 126 5.02 -15.79 1.80
CA LEU A 126 5.25 -17.07 2.46
C LEU A 126 6.68 -17.61 2.28
N HIS A 127 7.39 -17.20 1.25
CA HIS A 127 8.80 -17.58 1.06
C HIS A 127 9.59 -16.45 0.42
N HIS A 128 10.50 -15.87 1.19
CA HIS A 128 11.41 -14.81 0.77
C HIS A 128 12.87 -15.23 0.98
N PHE A 129 13.29 -16.26 0.24
CA PHE A 129 14.65 -16.85 0.20
C PHE A 129 15.14 -17.56 1.48
N THR A 130 14.51 -17.32 2.61
CA THR A 130 14.87 -17.92 3.89
C THR A 130 14.06 -19.18 4.17
N GLN A 131 14.71 -20.18 4.77
CA GLN A 131 14.11 -21.45 5.14
C GLN A 131 14.88 -22.10 6.31
N PRO A 132 14.22 -22.94 7.13
CA PRO A 132 14.86 -23.59 8.27
C PRO A 132 16.05 -24.47 7.88
N LEU A 133 17.01 -24.65 8.78
CA LEU A 133 18.19 -25.49 8.53
C LEU A 133 17.83 -26.97 8.30
N TRP A 134 16.87 -27.51 9.06
CA TRP A 134 16.41 -28.89 8.91
C TRP A 134 15.83 -29.15 7.50
N TRP A 135 15.25 -28.13 6.87
CA TRP A 135 14.71 -28.24 5.51
C TRP A 135 15.84 -28.37 4.47
N ASP A 136 16.91 -27.60 4.63
CA ASP A 136 18.13 -27.73 3.82
C ASP A 136 18.77 -29.11 4.00
N GLU A 137 18.83 -29.64 5.23
CA GLU A 137 19.32 -30.99 5.52
C GLU A 137 18.49 -32.08 4.82
N ARG A 138 17.17 -31.88 4.71
CA ARG A 138 16.29 -32.76 3.92
C ARG A 138 16.48 -32.62 2.41
N GLY A 139 17.24 -31.63 1.95
CA GLY A 139 17.51 -31.35 0.53
C GLY A 139 16.59 -30.31 -0.09
N GLY A 140 15.80 -29.60 0.72
CA GLY A 140 14.96 -28.47 0.34
C GLY A 140 14.18 -28.64 -0.96
N PHE A 141 14.17 -27.61 -1.81
CA PHE A 141 13.50 -27.62 -3.12
C PHE A 141 14.17 -28.50 -4.17
N GLU A 142 15.27 -29.21 -3.88
CA GLU A 142 15.85 -30.13 -4.86
C GLU A 142 15.13 -31.47 -4.93
N LYS A 143 14.38 -31.80 -3.87
CA LYS A 143 13.57 -33.00 -3.75
C LYS A 143 12.10 -32.63 -3.92
N GLU A 144 11.43 -33.30 -4.83
CA GLU A 144 10.02 -33.01 -5.15
C GLU A 144 9.11 -33.45 -4.00
N GLU A 145 9.45 -34.57 -3.37
CA GLU A 145 8.75 -35.13 -2.22
C GLU A 145 8.74 -34.21 -0.99
N ASN A 146 9.70 -33.29 -0.88
CA ASN A 146 9.76 -32.35 0.25
C ASN A 146 8.68 -31.27 0.15
N ILE A 147 8.20 -30.92 -1.06
CA ILE A 147 7.30 -29.78 -1.30
C ILE A 147 6.09 -29.78 -0.36
N ALA A 148 5.57 -30.96 -0.01
CA ALA A 148 4.45 -31.10 0.92
C ALA A 148 4.72 -30.47 2.30
N GLY A 149 5.96 -30.51 2.79
CA GLY A 149 6.34 -29.89 4.06
C GLY A 149 6.23 -28.35 4.02
N TRP A 150 6.73 -27.73 2.95
CA TRP A 150 6.57 -26.28 2.75
C TRP A 150 5.10 -25.88 2.58
N VAL A 151 4.32 -26.68 1.84
CA VAL A 151 2.87 -26.44 1.69
C VAL A 151 2.16 -26.57 3.04
N ASN A 152 2.57 -27.49 3.91
CA ASN A 152 2.01 -27.62 5.26
C ASN A 152 2.26 -26.36 6.11
N PHE A 153 3.48 -25.82 6.09
CA PHE A 153 3.78 -24.52 6.71
C PHE A 153 2.91 -23.39 6.14
N CYS A 154 2.78 -23.32 4.80
CA CYS A 154 1.94 -22.30 4.15
C CYS A 154 0.48 -22.41 4.59
N SER A 155 -0.08 -23.62 4.60
CA SER A 155 -1.45 -23.88 5.05
C SER A 155 -1.66 -23.48 6.50
N MET A 156 -0.70 -23.78 7.37
CA MET A 156 -0.79 -23.41 8.79
C MET A 156 -0.85 -21.89 8.96
N MET A 157 0.06 -21.13 8.34
CA MET A 157 0.02 -19.66 8.42
C MET A 157 -1.25 -19.08 7.79
N PHE A 158 -1.71 -19.66 6.68
CA PHE A 158 -2.95 -19.25 6.04
C PHE A 158 -4.17 -19.50 6.93
N GLU A 159 -4.24 -20.62 7.65
CA GLU A 159 -5.32 -20.92 8.59
C GLU A 159 -5.43 -19.88 9.71
N HIS A 160 -4.30 -19.37 10.21
CA HIS A 160 -4.27 -18.41 11.33
C HIS A 160 -4.55 -16.96 10.91
N LEU A 161 -4.28 -16.59 9.66
CA LEU A 161 -4.30 -15.19 9.24
C LEU A 161 -5.30 -14.87 8.11
N SER A 162 -5.78 -15.86 7.34
CA SER A 162 -6.62 -15.63 6.15
C SER A 162 -8.01 -15.06 6.45
N ASP A 163 -8.43 -15.03 7.70
CA ASP A 163 -9.65 -14.35 8.14
C ASP A 163 -9.53 -12.82 8.03
N ARG A 164 -8.29 -12.31 8.15
CA ARG A 164 -7.95 -10.87 8.17
C ARG A 164 -7.05 -10.45 7.01
N VAL A 165 -6.17 -11.33 6.53
CA VAL A 165 -5.23 -11.07 5.44
C VAL A 165 -5.83 -11.47 4.10
N GLU A 166 -6.01 -10.49 3.22
CA GLU A 166 -6.53 -10.71 1.86
C GLU A 166 -5.43 -11.08 0.85
N TRP A 167 -4.23 -10.49 0.97
CA TRP A 167 -3.20 -10.56 -0.07
C TRP A 167 -2.05 -11.50 0.30
N TRP A 168 -1.78 -12.47 -0.57
CA TRP A 168 -0.78 -13.51 -0.32
C TRP A 168 0.17 -13.69 -1.51
N CYS A 169 1.47 -13.62 -1.24
CA CYS A 169 2.54 -13.94 -2.17
C CYS A 169 3.13 -15.30 -1.80
N THR A 170 3.04 -16.27 -2.70
CA THR A 170 3.57 -17.63 -2.46
C THR A 170 5.10 -17.65 -2.37
N ILE A 171 5.79 -17.31 -3.46
CA ILE A 171 7.25 -17.34 -3.55
C ILE A 171 7.72 -16.01 -4.13
N ASN A 172 8.66 -15.36 -3.43
CA ASN A 172 9.40 -14.22 -3.95
C ASN A 172 10.48 -14.68 -4.94
N GLU A 173 10.47 -14.09 -6.13
CA GLU A 173 11.53 -14.15 -7.14
C GLU A 173 12.17 -15.54 -7.35
N PRO A 174 11.40 -16.56 -7.77
CA PRO A 174 11.93 -17.92 -7.90
C PRO A 174 13.10 -18.03 -8.90
N ALA A 175 13.20 -17.11 -9.85
CA ALA A 175 14.33 -17.04 -10.78
C ALA A 175 15.62 -16.54 -10.11
N VAL A 176 15.52 -15.58 -9.17
CA VAL A 176 16.67 -15.08 -8.40
C VAL A 176 17.15 -16.15 -7.46
N TYR A 177 16.25 -16.76 -6.67
CA TYR A 177 16.60 -17.88 -5.79
C TYR A 177 17.35 -18.99 -6.55
N ALA A 178 16.81 -19.44 -7.69
CA ALA A 178 17.45 -20.48 -8.49
C ALA A 178 18.79 -20.03 -9.12
N THR A 179 18.92 -18.77 -9.55
CA THR A 179 20.12 -18.29 -10.25
C THR A 179 21.23 -17.92 -9.25
N MET A 180 20.91 -17.13 -8.24
CA MET A 180 21.88 -16.72 -7.22
C MET A 180 22.35 -17.91 -6.39
N GLY A 181 21.45 -18.85 -6.04
CA GLY A 181 21.81 -20.02 -5.22
C GLY A 181 22.52 -21.15 -5.97
N TYR A 182 22.20 -21.35 -7.26
CA TYR A 182 22.63 -22.53 -8.03
C TYR A 182 23.40 -22.26 -9.34
N VAL A 183 23.46 -21.01 -9.81
CA VAL A 183 24.30 -20.59 -10.97
C VAL A 183 25.50 -19.79 -10.50
N LEU A 184 25.26 -18.70 -9.77
CA LEU A 184 26.31 -17.79 -9.29
C LEU A 184 26.90 -18.26 -7.94
N GLY A 185 26.08 -18.89 -7.10
CA GLY A 185 26.50 -19.37 -5.78
C GLY A 185 26.71 -18.24 -4.76
N GLU A 186 26.02 -17.12 -4.94
CA GLU A 186 26.09 -15.95 -4.05
C GLU A 186 25.02 -16.00 -2.96
N PHE A 187 23.96 -16.78 -3.16
CA PHE A 187 22.92 -17.05 -2.16
C PHE A 187 23.08 -18.49 -1.64
N PRO A 188 22.50 -18.83 -0.47
CA PRO A 188 22.36 -20.22 -0.07
C PRO A 188 21.72 -21.07 -1.18
N PRO A 189 22.20 -22.30 -1.43
CA PRO A 189 23.27 -23.03 -0.72
C PRO A 189 24.70 -22.74 -1.23
N GLY A 190 24.91 -21.76 -2.11
CA GLY A 190 26.23 -21.38 -2.63
C GLY A 190 26.79 -22.35 -3.66
N VAL A 191 25.92 -23.01 -4.43
CA VAL A 191 26.29 -24.10 -5.33
C VAL A 191 26.32 -23.62 -6.78
N ARG A 192 27.20 -24.20 -7.62
CA ARG A 192 27.20 -23.96 -9.08
C ARG A 192 26.89 -25.23 -9.85
N SER A 193 25.61 -25.44 -10.20
CA SER A 193 25.18 -26.64 -10.91
C SER A 193 23.91 -26.43 -11.74
N PHE A 194 24.05 -26.39 -13.06
CA PHE A 194 22.92 -26.33 -14.00
C PHE A 194 21.93 -27.51 -13.85
N LYS A 195 22.41 -28.69 -13.42
CA LYS A 195 21.53 -29.84 -13.13
C LYS A 195 20.61 -29.54 -11.94
N ARG A 196 21.14 -28.93 -10.87
CA ARG A 196 20.37 -28.54 -9.68
C ARG A 196 19.44 -27.36 -10.01
N VAL A 197 19.89 -26.36 -10.76
CA VAL A 197 19.05 -25.25 -11.25
C VAL A 197 17.78 -25.77 -11.93
N ARG A 198 17.90 -26.74 -12.86
CA ARG A 198 16.74 -27.31 -13.55
C ARG A 198 15.76 -28.00 -12.60
N LYS A 199 16.27 -28.73 -11.60
CA LYS A 199 15.45 -29.43 -10.59
C LYS A 199 14.73 -28.44 -9.69
N VAL A 200 15.48 -27.52 -9.07
CA VAL A 200 14.95 -26.50 -8.16
C VAL A 200 13.94 -25.62 -8.86
N SER A 201 14.24 -25.13 -10.06
CA SER A 201 13.29 -24.29 -10.81
C SER A 201 11.98 -25.03 -11.10
N LEU A 202 12.04 -26.32 -11.43
CA LEU A 202 10.84 -27.13 -11.66
C LEU A 202 10.05 -27.32 -10.37
N ASN A 203 10.73 -27.55 -9.25
CA ASN A 203 10.13 -27.78 -7.95
C ASN A 203 9.56 -26.51 -7.33
N LEU A 204 10.17 -25.33 -7.53
CA LEU A 204 9.59 -24.04 -7.14
C LEU A 204 8.26 -23.79 -7.85
N MET A 205 8.18 -24.09 -9.15
CA MET A 205 6.93 -23.96 -9.91
C MET A 205 5.87 -24.98 -9.47
N ARG A 206 6.27 -26.19 -9.08
CA ARG A 206 5.36 -27.18 -8.46
C ARG A 206 4.90 -26.75 -7.09
N ALA A 207 5.81 -26.22 -6.27
CA ALA A 207 5.52 -25.72 -4.94
C ALA A 207 4.51 -24.57 -5.01
N HIS A 208 4.76 -23.55 -5.84
CA HIS A 208 3.80 -22.47 -6.10
C HIS A 208 2.43 -23.02 -6.53
N ALA A 209 2.38 -23.94 -7.49
CA ALA A 209 1.13 -24.51 -7.97
C ALA A 209 0.38 -25.28 -6.87
N GLN A 210 1.07 -26.12 -6.09
CA GLN A 210 0.47 -26.88 -4.99
C GLN A 210 -0.01 -25.95 -3.88
N CYS A 211 0.82 -24.98 -3.46
CA CYS A 211 0.46 -23.99 -2.45
C CYS A 211 -0.78 -23.21 -2.87
N TYR A 212 -0.79 -22.62 -4.07
CA TYR A 212 -1.96 -21.90 -4.58
C TYR A 212 -3.24 -22.76 -4.55
N ARG A 213 -3.19 -23.99 -5.05
CA ARG A 213 -4.38 -24.87 -5.11
C ARG A 213 -4.86 -25.29 -3.72
N THR A 214 -3.93 -25.59 -2.82
CA THR A 214 -4.25 -25.93 -1.42
C THR A 214 -4.91 -24.75 -0.73
N LEU A 215 -4.27 -23.57 -0.75
CA LEU A 215 -4.79 -22.38 -0.07
C LEU A 215 -6.14 -21.93 -0.64
N LYS A 216 -6.32 -21.99 -1.97
CA LYS A 216 -7.62 -21.72 -2.61
C LYS A 216 -8.73 -22.69 -2.19
N GLY A 217 -8.39 -23.93 -1.81
CA GLY A 217 -9.34 -24.92 -1.33
C GLY A 217 -9.63 -24.85 0.17
N MET A 218 -8.90 -24.02 0.92
CA MET A 218 -9.09 -23.83 2.36
C MET A 218 -10.19 -22.80 2.65
N LYS A 219 -10.61 -22.74 3.93
CA LYS A 219 -11.48 -21.67 4.42
C LYS A 219 -10.87 -20.31 4.07
N ASN A 220 -11.71 -19.37 3.60
CA ASN A 220 -11.33 -18.03 3.10
C ASN A 220 -10.56 -18.01 1.75
N GLY A 221 -10.16 -19.16 1.20
CA GLY A 221 -9.37 -19.24 -0.04
C GLY A 221 -10.02 -18.56 -1.25
N GLU A 222 -11.35 -18.61 -1.38
CA GLU A 222 -12.07 -17.95 -2.46
C GLU A 222 -12.00 -16.41 -2.38
N LYS A 223 -11.94 -15.85 -1.16
CA LYS A 223 -11.86 -14.40 -0.91
C LYS A 223 -10.43 -13.88 -1.11
N CYS A 224 -9.44 -14.59 -0.59
CA CYS A 224 -8.05 -14.15 -0.60
C CYS A 224 -7.45 -14.13 -2.01
N GLN A 225 -6.64 -13.11 -2.31
CA GLN A 225 -5.88 -12.96 -3.55
C GLN A 225 -4.50 -13.60 -3.38
N ILE A 226 -4.15 -14.57 -4.23
CA ILE A 226 -2.92 -15.36 -4.11
C ILE A 226 -2.11 -15.26 -5.41
N GLY A 227 -0.86 -14.82 -5.30
CA GLY A 227 0.02 -14.57 -6.44
C GLY A 227 1.42 -15.15 -6.31
N LEU A 228 2.10 -15.29 -7.46
CA LEU A 228 3.56 -15.38 -7.51
C LEU A 228 4.16 -13.98 -7.60
N VAL A 229 5.32 -13.75 -6.99
CA VAL A 229 6.10 -12.53 -7.21
C VAL A 229 7.28 -12.84 -8.11
N LYS A 230 7.37 -12.14 -9.23
CA LYS A 230 8.39 -12.36 -10.25
C LYS A 230 9.18 -11.09 -10.50
N ASN A 231 10.48 -11.17 -10.24
CA ASN A 231 11.42 -10.19 -10.72
C ASN A 231 11.49 -10.19 -12.25
N ILE A 232 11.47 -9.02 -12.88
CA ILE A 232 11.63 -8.91 -14.32
C ILE A 232 12.92 -8.15 -14.61
N ASN A 233 13.97 -8.88 -14.98
CA ASN A 233 15.21 -8.25 -15.44
C ASN A 233 15.14 -8.05 -16.94
N ILE A 234 15.33 -6.82 -17.38
CA ILE A 234 15.37 -6.52 -18.80
C ILE A 234 16.77 -6.84 -19.33
N PHE A 235 16.87 -7.64 -20.40
CA PHE A 235 18.15 -7.99 -21.01
C PHE A 235 18.28 -7.32 -22.38
N ASP A 236 19.30 -6.47 -22.51
CA ASP A 236 19.57 -5.71 -23.71
C ASP A 236 20.93 -6.09 -24.32
N PRO A 237 21.12 -5.96 -25.64
CA PRO A 237 22.41 -6.22 -26.26
C PRO A 237 23.37 -5.07 -25.95
N TYR A 238 24.57 -5.36 -25.44
CA TYR A 238 25.58 -4.30 -25.25
C TYR A 238 25.91 -3.57 -26.57
N ARG A 239 26.06 -4.29 -27.68
CA ARG A 239 26.23 -3.71 -29.02
C ARG A 239 24.98 -3.95 -29.87
N ARG A 240 24.17 -2.91 -30.07
CA ARG A 240 22.87 -2.99 -30.77
C ARG A 240 22.96 -3.46 -32.23
N TRP A 241 24.08 -3.19 -32.90
CA TRP A 241 24.35 -3.64 -34.27
C TRP A 241 24.82 -5.10 -34.37
N ASN A 242 25.18 -5.74 -33.24
CA ASN A 242 25.75 -7.09 -33.24
C ASN A 242 24.67 -8.15 -32.98
N PRO A 243 24.38 -9.06 -33.95
CA PRO A 243 23.35 -10.08 -33.79
C PRO A 243 23.67 -11.11 -32.70
N LEU A 244 24.94 -11.35 -32.36
CA LEU A 244 25.32 -12.29 -31.29
C LEU A 244 24.96 -11.74 -29.90
N HIS A 245 25.06 -10.43 -29.70
CA HIS A 245 24.62 -9.80 -28.45
C HIS A 245 23.11 -9.89 -28.31
N TRP A 246 22.36 -9.68 -29.40
CA TRP A 246 20.90 -9.89 -29.41
C TRP A 246 20.52 -11.34 -29.12
N MET A 247 21.26 -12.30 -29.68
CA MET A 247 21.05 -13.72 -29.40
C MET A 247 21.26 -14.01 -27.91
N GLN A 248 22.33 -13.49 -27.31
CA GLN A 248 22.61 -13.64 -25.88
C GLN A 248 21.49 -13.03 -25.01
N ALA A 249 21.07 -11.80 -25.30
CA ALA A 249 19.97 -11.13 -24.60
C ALA A 249 18.69 -11.98 -24.62
N LYS A 250 18.32 -12.53 -25.79
CA LYS A 250 17.15 -13.40 -25.95
C LYS A 250 17.27 -14.72 -25.20
N ILE A 251 18.46 -15.31 -25.13
CA ILE A 251 18.70 -16.54 -24.35
C ILE A 251 18.48 -16.27 -22.86
N LEU A 252 19.06 -15.19 -22.34
CA LEU A 252 18.92 -14.81 -20.93
C LEU A 252 17.49 -14.43 -20.57
N ASP A 253 16.83 -13.59 -21.37
CA ASP A 253 15.41 -13.26 -21.21
C ASP A 253 14.52 -14.52 -21.24
N GLY A 254 14.85 -15.47 -22.12
CA GLY A 254 14.19 -16.77 -22.22
C GLY A 254 14.36 -17.64 -20.97
N MET A 255 15.53 -17.61 -20.32
CA MET A 255 15.87 -18.41 -19.15
C MET A 255 15.43 -17.77 -17.82
N PHE A 256 15.40 -16.44 -17.76
CA PHE A 256 15.22 -15.71 -16.51
C PHE A 256 13.80 -15.14 -16.35
N ASN A 257 13.14 -14.79 -17.45
CA ASN A 257 11.78 -14.23 -17.44
C ASN A 257 10.76 -15.13 -18.14
N ARG A 258 10.90 -15.29 -19.46
CA ARG A 258 9.81 -15.82 -20.30
C ARG A 258 9.42 -17.26 -19.97
N CYS A 259 10.36 -18.11 -19.56
CA CYS A 259 10.02 -19.49 -19.23
C CYS A 259 9.09 -19.59 -18.01
N TRP A 260 9.28 -18.72 -17.01
CA TRP A 260 8.46 -18.66 -15.79
C TRP A 260 7.05 -18.19 -16.10
N LEU A 261 6.93 -17.06 -16.81
CA LEU A 261 5.64 -16.51 -17.25
C LEU A 261 4.89 -17.47 -18.18
N LYS A 262 5.59 -18.11 -19.12
CA LYS A 262 4.99 -19.14 -19.98
C LYS A 262 4.52 -20.37 -19.18
N GLY A 263 5.25 -20.73 -18.13
CA GLY A 263 4.88 -21.78 -17.19
C GLY A 263 3.53 -21.50 -16.55
N LEU A 264 3.38 -20.33 -15.90
CA LEU A 264 2.11 -19.88 -15.29
C LEU A 264 0.96 -19.85 -16.29
N ARG A 265 1.20 -19.31 -17.50
CA ARG A 265 0.16 -19.18 -18.52
C ARG A 265 -0.33 -20.50 -19.09
N THR A 266 0.56 -21.48 -19.26
CA THR A 266 0.29 -22.69 -20.06
C THR A 266 0.32 -23.99 -19.27
N GLY A 267 0.75 -23.97 -18.01
CA GLY A 267 1.04 -25.16 -17.20
C GLY A 267 2.22 -25.98 -17.71
N LYS A 268 2.89 -25.58 -18.80
CA LYS A 268 4.07 -26.23 -19.37
C LYS A 268 5.31 -25.38 -19.08
N PHE A 269 6.06 -25.76 -18.06
CA PHE A 269 7.27 -25.06 -17.66
C PHE A 269 8.51 -25.69 -18.31
N LYS A 270 9.35 -24.87 -18.91
CA LYS A 270 10.67 -25.27 -19.41
C LYS A 270 11.71 -24.70 -18.46
N PRO A 271 12.26 -25.49 -17.52
CA PRO A 271 13.24 -24.97 -16.58
C PRO A 271 14.41 -24.27 -17.29
N PRO A 272 15.05 -23.27 -16.65
CA PRO A 272 16.23 -22.61 -17.21
C PRO A 272 17.26 -23.65 -17.65
N SER A 273 17.85 -23.46 -18.84
CA SER A 273 18.79 -24.39 -19.50
C SER A 273 18.24 -25.77 -19.92
N ALA A 274 16.96 -26.07 -19.73
CA ALA A 274 16.37 -27.34 -20.20
C ALA A 274 15.97 -27.30 -21.67
N LEU A 275 16.04 -28.45 -22.35
CA LEU A 275 15.64 -28.60 -23.76
C LEU A 275 14.13 -28.84 -23.93
N ILE A 276 13.49 -29.46 -22.94
CA ILE A 276 12.09 -29.92 -23.00
C ILE A 276 11.29 -29.29 -21.88
N SER A 277 10.05 -28.87 -22.19
CA SER A 277 9.07 -28.41 -21.18
C SER A 277 8.39 -29.59 -20.51
N LYS A 278 8.14 -29.49 -19.20
CA LYS A 278 7.32 -30.44 -18.45
C LYS A 278 5.98 -29.82 -18.10
N ARG A 279 4.91 -30.63 -18.11
CA ARG A 279 3.61 -30.22 -17.57
C ARG A 279 3.69 -30.29 -16.05
N ILE A 280 3.25 -29.23 -15.38
CA ILE A 280 3.07 -29.18 -13.94
C ILE A 280 1.57 -29.12 -13.68
N GLU A 281 1.08 -30.06 -12.88
CA GLU A 281 -0.31 -30.10 -12.47
C GLU A 281 -0.67 -28.88 -11.63
N GLY A 282 -1.88 -28.33 -11.82
CA GLY A 282 -2.36 -27.16 -11.09
C GLY A 282 -1.73 -25.82 -11.48
N LEU A 283 -0.60 -25.78 -12.22
CA LEU A 283 0.15 -24.54 -12.49
C LEU A 283 -0.55 -23.56 -13.45
N GLN A 284 -1.31 -24.07 -14.43
CA GLN A 284 -2.01 -23.19 -15.35
C GLN A 284 -3.08 -22.40 -14.60
N GLY A 285 -2.97 -21.07 -14.58
CA GLY A 285 -3.91 -20.21 -13.85
C GLY A 285 -3.84 -20.39 -12.34
N SER A 286 -2.64 -20.59 -11.78
CA SER A 286 -2.38 -20.65 -10.33
C SER A 286 -1.98 -19.31 -9.73
N SER A 287 -2.57 -18.20 -10.20
CA SER A 287 -2.21 -16.86 -9.74
C SER A 287 -3.39 -15.93 -10.03
N ASP A 288 -3.92 -15.27 -9.00
CA ASP A 288 -4.98 -14.26 -9.16
C ASP A 288 -4.41 -12.93 -9.66
N PHE A 289 -3.17 -12.64 -9.25
CA PHE A 289 -2.38 -11.49 -9.69
C PHE A 289 -0.92 -11.90 -9.94
N ILE A 290 -0.14 -11.03 -10.59
CA ILE A 290 1.31 -11.17 -10.70
C ILE A 290 2.00 -10.01 -9.96
N GLY A 291 2.82 -10.35 -8.98
CA GLY A 291 3.75 -9.38 -8.39
C GLY A 291 4.93 -9.18 -9.32
N VAL A 292 5.29 -7.94 -9.59
CA VAL A 292 6.45 -7.55 -10.42
C VAL A 292 7.45 -6.85 -9.53
N ASN A 293 8.65 -7.42 -9.43
CA ASN A 293 9.80 -6.73 -8.87
C ASN A 293 10.66 -6.21 -10.03
N TYR A 294 10.97 -4.92 -10.04
CA TYR A 294 11.76 -4.32 -11.10
C TYR A 294 12.74 -3.29 -10.53
N TYR A 295 13.97 -3.35 -11.00
CA TYR A 295 15.04 -2.46 -10.57
C TYR A 295 15.80 -1.84 -11.74
N THR A 296 16.11 -2.63 -12.78
CA THR A 296 17.00 -2.17 -13.86
C THR A 296 17.00 -3.12 -15.08
N HIS A 297 17.83 -2.80 -16.07
CA HIS A 297 18.22 -3.70 -17.16
C HIS A 297 19.68 -4.16 -17.04
N LEU A 298 20.05 -5.18 -17.82
CA LEU A 298 21.41 -5.69 -17.93
C LEU A 298 21.85 -5.71 -19.39
N LEU A 299 23.00 -5.09 -19.66
CA LEU A 299 23.63 -5.14 -20.98
C LEU A 299 24.44 -6.42 -21.16
N THR A 300 24.11 -7.17 -22.19
CA THR A 300 24.59 -8.53 -22.40
C THR A 300 25.62 -8.62 -23.53
N THR A 301 26.60 -9.51 -23.33
CA THR A 301 27.60 -9.89 -24.34
C THR A 301 27.78 -11.41 -24.36
N PRO A 302 28.14 -12.02 -25.50
CA PRO A 302 28.46 -13.45 -25.57
C PRO A 302 29.65 -13.89 -24.68
N PHE A 303 30.44 -12.94 -24.18
CA PHE A 303 31.64 -13.18 -23.38
C PHE A 303 31.46 -12.79 -21.91
N MET A 304 30.21 -12.71 -21.42
CA MET A 304 29.99 -12.41 -20.01
C MET A 304 30.71 -13.45 -19.13
N PRO A 305 31.59 -13.00 -18.20
CA PRO A 305 32.25 -13.90 -17.28
C PRO A 305 31.23 -14.65 -16.43
N THR A 306 31.57 -15.87 -16.03
CA THR A 306 30.79 -16.68 -15.06
C THR A 306 31.32 -16.53 -13.63
N LYS A 307 32.13 -15.49 -13.36
CA LYS A 307 32.75 -15.18 -12.06
C LYS A 307 32.15 -13.89 -11.47
N VAL A 308 32.27 -13.77 -10.14
CA VAL A 308 31.40 -13.06 -9.17
C VAL A 308 31.59 -11.54 -9.10
N GLU A 309 32.69 -11.01 -9.60
CA GLU A 309 32.93 -9.57 -9.60
C GLU A 309 32.82 -9.03 -11.02
N ILE A 310 31.59 -8.70 -11.43
CA ILE A 310 31.35 -8.00 -12.69
C ILE A 310 30.76 -6.64 -12.32
N ASP A 311 31.45 -5.59 -12.74
CA ASP A 311 30.85 -4.26 -12.83
C ASP A 311 29.84 -4.27 -13.99
N PRO A 312 28.53 -4.08 -13.73
CA PRO A 312 27.53 -4.11 -14.78
C PRO A 312 27.86 -3.10 -15.88
N LEU A 313 27.78 -3.57 -17.13
CA LEU A 313 27.92 -2.69 -18.29
C LEU A 313 26.73 -1.74 -18.33
N ILE A 314 27.01 -0.45 -18.48
CA ILE A 314 26.00 0.61 -18.65
C ILE A 314 26.18 1.36 -19.97
N ARG A 315 25.15 2.08 -20.40
CA ARG A 315 25.24 3.02 -21.52
C ARG A 315 25.99 4.30 -21.10
N PRO A 316 26.64 5.01 -22.02
CA PRO A 316 27.36 6.26 -21.70
C PRO A 316 26.50 7.39 -21.10
N TRP A 317 25.18 7.35 -21.29
CA TRP A 317 24.22 8.35 -20.82
C TRP A 317 23.43 7.91 -19.58
N GLU A 318 23.63 6.68 -19.10
CA GLU A 318 22.95 6.17 -17.91
C GLU A 318 23.68 6.62 -16.64
N GLN A 319 22.89 6.97 -15.62
CA GLN A 319 23.41 7.24 -14.28
C GLN A 319 23.52 5.93 -13.51
N ARG A 320 24.66 5.72 -12.87
CA ARG A 320 24.98 4.51 -12.10
C ARG A 320 24.56 4.71 -10.64
N THR A 321 23.91 3.70 -10.07
CA THR A 321 23.49 3.65 -8.65
C THR A 321 24.61 3.11 -7.76
N ASP A 322 24.44 3.12 -6.43
CA ASP A 322 25.43 2.57 -5.48
C ASP A 322 25.63 1.05 -5.66
N PHE A 323 24.57 0.36 -6.09
CA PHE A 323 24.62 -1.06 -6.47
C PHE A 323 25.27 -1.28 -7.86
N ARG A 324 25.76 -0.22 -8.50
CA ARG A 324 26.47 -0.18 -9.79
C ARG A 324 25.65 -0.50 -11.04
N TYR A 325 24.35 -0.77 -10.91
CA TYR A 325 23.44 -0.89 -12.06
C TYR A 325 22.93 0.49 -12.52
N PRO A 326 22.41 0.62 -13.75
CA PRO A 326 21.90 1.90 -14.23
C PRO A 326 20.48 2.18 -13.70
N MET A 327 20.19 3.44 -13.40
CA MET A 327 18.84 3.90 -13.13
C MET A 327 18.06 3.98 -14.45
N TYR A 328 17.17 3.00 -14.69
CA TYR A 328 16.47 2.83 -15.97
C TYR A 328 14.98 2.56 -15.78
N ALA A 329 14.17 3.61 -15.71
CA ALA A 329 12.73 3.51 -15.44
C ALA A 329 11.92 3.04 -16.65
N GLU A 330 12.38 3.36 -17.87
CA GLU A 330 11.73 2.97 -19.13
C GLU A 330 11.64 1.43 -19.26
N GLY A 331 12.53 0.69 -18.60
CA GLY A 331 12.46 -0.77 -18.57
C GLY A 331 11.28 -1.33 -17.77
N LEU A 332 10.70 -0.56 -16.83
CA LEU A 332 9.51 -0.96 -16.10
C LEU A 332 8.31 -1.09 -17.03
N ARG A 333 8.17 -0.20 -18.02
CA ARG A 333 7.13 -0.32 -19.07
C ARG A 333 7.26 -1.65 -19.81
N ARG A 334 8.48 -2.02 -20.19
CA ARG A 334 8.75 -3.30 -20.88
C ARG A 334 8.47 -4.50 -19.98
N ALA A 335 8.69 -4.36 -18.67
CA ALA A 335 8.34 -5.40 -17.72
C ALA A 335 6.83 -5.61 -17.68
N PHE A 336 6.04 -4.53 -17.63
CA PHE A 336 4.58 -4.60 -17.75
C PHE A 336 4.14 -5.27 -19.05
N ASP A 337 4.62 -4.81 -20.20
CA ASP A 337 4.32 -5.40 -21.51
C ASP A 337 4.66 -6.90 -21.58
N MET A 338 5.70 -7.33 -20.86
CA MET A 338 6.06 -8.74 -20.79
C MET A 338 5.03 -9.56 -20.01
N VAL A 339 4.58 -9.06 -18.85
CA VAL A 339 3.68 -9.78 -17.94
C VAL A 339 2.21 -9.69 -18.33
N THR A 340 1.77 -8.68 -19.11
CA THR A 340 0.38 -8.58 -19.63
C THR A 340 -0.05 -9.83 -20.41
N ASN A 341 0.90 -10.60 -20.94
CA ASN A 341 0.65 -11.89 -21.56
C ASN A 341 -0.04 -12.93 -20.65
N LEU A 342 0.00 -12.73 -19.32
CA LEU A 342 -0.71 -13.55 -18.34
C LEU A 342 -2.21 -13.23 -18.26
N LYS A 343 -2.62 -12.01 -18.63
CA LYS A 343 -4.01 -11.52 -18.53
C LYS A 343 -4.59 -11.59 -17.11
N ILE A 344 -3.77 -11.20 -16.13
CA ILE A 344 -4.16 -11.04 -14.72
C ILE A 344 -3.62 -9.70 -14.22
N PRO A 345 -4.21 -9.11 -13.16
CA PRO A 345 -3.76 -7.84 -12.59
C PRO A 345 -2.29 -7.85 -12.19
N ILE A 346 -1.64 -6.69 -12.31
CA ILE A 346 -0.24 -6.47 -11.99
C ILE A 346 -0.14 -5.61 -10.74
N TYR A 347 0.75 -6.00 -9.83
CA TYR A 347 1.17 -5.19 -8.69
C TYR A 347 2.68 -5.06 -8.73
N VAL A 348 3.21 -3.84 -8.69
CA VAL A 348 4.65 -3.64 -8.50
C VAL A 348 4.94 -3.93 -7.03
N THR A 349 5.42 -5.13 -6.73
CA THR A 349 5.60 -5.61 -5.35
C THR A 349 6.93 -5.21 -4.74
N GLU A 350 7.89 -4.81 -5.57
CA GLU A 350 9.12 -4.11 -5.22
C GLU A 350 9.58 -3.21 -6.39
N ASN A 351 9.88 -1.95 -6.08
CA ASN A 351 10.72 -1.09 -6.91
C ASN A 351 11.49 -0.13 -6.02
N GLY A 352 12.79 -0.01 -6.25
CA GLY A 352 13.69 0.69 -5.35
C GLY A 352 15.06 0.93 -5.95
N VAL A 353 15.90 1.66 -5.22
CA VAL A 353 17.30 1.88 -5.60
C VAL A 353 18.19 1.93 -4.37
N ALA A 354 19.38 1.31 -4.48
CA ALA A 354 20.43 1.49 -3.50
C ALA A 354 21.05 2.87 -3.68
N ASP A 355 20.99 3.67 -2.62
CA ASP A 355 21.40 5.08 -2.61
C ASP A 355 21.56 5.55 -1.15
N ASP A 356 22.77 5.52 -0.62
CA ASP A 356 23.03 5.84 0.80
C ASP A 356 22.79 7.33 1.12
N ASP A 357 23.23 8.23 0.23
CA ASP A 357 23.12 9.68 0.42
C ASP A 357 21.77 10.28 0.01
N ASP A 358 20.91 9.48 -0.62
CA ASP A 358 19.53 9.80 -0.98
C ASP A 358 19.41 10.87 -2.08
N ASP A 359 20.46 11.07 -2.89
CA ASP A 359 20.47 12.07 -3.96
C ASP A 359 19.79 11.60 -5.26
N MET A 360 19.68 10.28 -5.48
CA MET A 360 19.09 9.66 -6.67
C MET A 360 17.67 9.16 -6.44
N ARG A 361 17.39 8.64 -5.24
CA ARG A 361 16.16 7.93 -4.90
C ARG A 361 14.90 8.78 -5.09
N PRO A 362 14.85 10.08 -4.74
CA PRO A 362 13.67 10.91 -5.03
C PRO A 362 13.34 10.97 -6.53
N GLU A 363 14.36 11.11 -7.38
CA GLU A 363 14.19 11.10 -8.83
C GLU A 363 13.81 9.70 -9.33
N HIS A 364 14.45 8.64 -8.82
CA HIS A 364 14.11 7.25 -9.15
C HIS A 364 12.63 6.94 -8.91
N ILE A 365 12.10 7.35 -7.75
CA ILE A 365 10.69 7.19 -7.38
C ILE A 365 9.80 7.91 -8.40
N ARG A 366 10.05 9.19 -8.66
CA ARG A 366 9.27 9.99 -9.62
C ARG A 366 9.25 9.35 -11.02
N ARG A 367 10.41 8.90 -11.53
CA ARG A 367 10.53 8.27 -12.85
C ARG A 367 9.69 6.99 -12.96
N HIS A 368 9.79 6.10 -11.99
CA HIS A 368 9.10 4.80 -12.04
C HIS A 368 7.60 4.94 -11.79
N LEU A 369 7.18 5.86 -10.92
CA LEU A 369 5.76 6.16 -10.73
C LEU A 369 5.15 6.78 -11.99
N LEU A 370 5.85 7.70 -12.67
CA LEU A 370 5.36 8.26 -13.93
C LEU A 370 5.23 7.19 -15.04
N ILE A 371 6.21 6.29 -15.18
CA ILE A 371 6.10 5.17 -16.13
C ILE A 371 4.91 4.26 -15.79
N THR A 372 4.63 4.10 -14.50
CA THR A 372 3.50 3.29 -14.02
C THR A 372 2.17 3.97 -14.34
N SER A 373 2.02 5.28 -14.07
CA SER A 373 0.80 6.01 -14.39
C SER A 373 0.53 6.05 -15.90
N GLU A 374 1.56 6.25 -16.73
CA GLU A 374 1.44 6.17 -18.19
C GLU A 374 1.01 4.78 -18.66
N ALA A 375 1.55 3.71 -18.08
CA ALA A 375 1.15 2.35 -18.40
C ALA A 375 -0.34 2.11 -18.07
N ILE A 376 -0.83 2.63 -16.93
CA ILE A 376 -2.23 2.58 -16.54
C ILE A 376 -3.10 3.37 -17.52
N ALA A 377 -2.69 4.58 -17.88
CA ALA A 377 -3.39 5.42 -18.86
C ALA A 377 -3.49 4.74 -20.24
N ASP A 378 -2.48 3.96 -20.62
CA ASP A 378 -2.46 3.13 -21.83
C ASP A 378 -3.30 1.83 -21.72
N GLY A 379 -3.99 1.62 -20.60
CA GLY A 379 -4.91 0.51 -20.36
C GLY A 379 -4.26 -0.78 -19.83
N ILE A 380 -3.02 -0.71 -19.33
CA ILE A 380 -2.40 -1.83 -18.62
C ILE A 380 -2.98 -1.92 -17.20
N ASP A 381 -3.43 -3.11 -16.81
CA ASP A 381 -4.06 -3.38 -15.51
C ASP A 381 -3.03 -3.46 -14.36
N VAL A 382 -2.39 -2.32 -14.04
CA VAL A 382 -1.53 -2.16 -12.86
C VAL A 382 -2.32 -1.51 -11.73
N ARG A 383 -2.39 -2.16 -10.57
CA ARG A 383 -3.28 -1.76 -9.47
C ARG A 383 -2.57 -1.36 -8.17
N GLY A 384 -1.25 -1.52 -8.09
CA GLY A 384 -0.51 -1.10 -6.90
C GLY A 384 0.99 -0.99 -7.09
N PHE A 385 1.62 -0.25 -6.19
CA PHE A 385 3.05 0.02 -6.15
C PHE A 385 3.59 -0.02 -4.72
N TYR A 386 4.58 -0.88 -4.51
CA TYR A 386 5.27 -1.08 -3.25
C TYR A 386 6.72 -0.64 -3.39
N HIS A 387 7.10 0.41 -2.67
CA HIS A 387 8.48 0.86 -2.64
C HIS A 387 9.36 -0.15 -1.88
N TRP A 388 10.48 -0.52 -2.49
CA TRP A 388 11.56 -1.25 -1.84
C TRP A 388 12.65 -0.26 -1.41
N SER A 389 12.84 0.03 -0.13
CA SER A 389 12.23 -0.60 1.05
C SER A 389 11.70 0.44 2.03
N LEU A 390 10.88 -0.02 3.00
CA LEU A 390 10.47 0.83 4.12
C LEU A 390 11.69 1.47 4.81
N MET A 391 12.68 0.65 5.15
CA MET A 391 13.87 1.06 5.89
C MET A 391 15.13 0.41 5.32
N ASP A 392 16.29 1.00 5.60
CA ASP A 392 17.59 0.36 5.35
C ASP A 392 17.60 -0.99 6.04
N ASN A 393 18.23 -2.00 5.44
CA ASN A 393 18.14 -3.37 5.91
C ASN A 393 19.37 -4.17 5.51
N PHE A 394 19.44 -5.44 5.94
CA PHE A 394 20.52 -6.35 5.54
C PHE A 394 20.33 -6.81 4.09
N GLU A 395 21.12 -6.27 3.16
CA GLU A 395 21.00 -6.51 1.72
C GLU A 395 21.73 -7.80 1.29
N TRP A 396 21.25 -8.94 1.79
CA TRP A 396 21.64 -10.28 1.36
C TRP A 396 23.17 -10.49 1.33
N ALA A 397 23.75 -10.76 0.14
CA ALA A 397 25.18 -11.00 -0.01
C ALA A 397 26.04 -9.73 0.15
N GLU A 398 25.44 -8.55 0.03
CA GLU A 398 26.12 -7.25 0.15
C GLU A 398 26.18 -6.75 1.60
N GLY A 399 25.41 -7.33 2.53
CA GLY A 399 25.39 -6.89 3.94
C GLY A 399 24.75 -5.52 4.11
N TYR A 400 25.29 -4.69 5.01
CA TYR A 400 24.78 -3.35 5.34
C TYR A 400 25.35 -2.22 4.47
N ASP A 401 26.19 -2.57 3.48
CA ASP A 401 26.87 -1.58 2.63
C ASP A 401 25.93 -0.98 1.56
N GLN A 402 24.72 -1.52 1.41
CA GLN A 402 23.72 -1.08 0.44
C GLN A 402 22.45 -0.65 1.17
N ARG A 403 21.95 0.52 0.80
CA ARG A 403 20.85 1.19 1.52
C ARG A 403 19.70 1.43 0.56
N PHE A 404 18.56 0.77 0.77
CA PHE A 404 17.36 0.92 -0.07
C PHE A 404 16.23 1.70 0.61
N GLY A 405 16.35 1.97 1.91
CA GLY A 405 15.23 2.44 2.72
C GLY A 405 14.81 3.88 2.48
N LEU A 406 13.50 4.13 2.58
CA LEU A 406 12.95 5.47 2.80
C LEU A 406 13.29 6.01 4.19
N TYR A 407 13.46 5.12 5.17
CA TYR A 407 14.02 5.43 6.48
C TYR A 407 15.47 4.97 6.55
N HIS A 408 16.34 5.88 6.96
CA HIS A 408 17.68 5.53 7.41
C HIS A 408 17.60 4.75 8.72
N VAL A 409 18.38 3.67 8.84
CA VAL A 409 18.57 2.94 10.10
C VAL A 409 20.02 3.08 10.53
N ASP A 410 20.20 3.66 11.72
CA ASP A 410 21.45 3.54 12.46
C ASP A 410 21.48 2.16 13.11
N PHE A 411 22.29 1.23 12.59
CA PHE A 411 22.32 -0.15 13.06
C PHE A 411 22.94 -0.31 14.46
N GLU A 412 23.66 0.69 14.97
CA GLU A 412 24.19 0.67 16.34
C GLU A 412 23.14 1.12 17.35
N THR A 413 22.43 2.22 17.06
CA THR A 413 21.43 2.80 17.97
C THR A 413 20.01 2.31 17.72
N GLN A 414 19.79 1.64 16.59
CA GLN A 414 18.49 1.21 16.05
C GLN A 414 17.54 2.39 15.77
N LYS A 415 18.04 3.63 15.69
CA LYS A 415 17.21 4.80 15.40
C LYS A 415 16.83 4.85 13.92
N ARG A 416 15.54 5.07 13.64
CA ARG A 416 15.02 5.33 12.30
C ARG A 416 14.91 6.83 12.04
N THR A 417 15.30 7.29 10.86
CA THR A 417 15.15 8.69 10.43
C THR A 417 14.65 8.76 8.99
N LEU A 418 13.53 9.45 8.75
CA LEU A 418 12.96 9.60 7.40
C LEU A 418 13.92 10.37 6.48
N LYS A 419 14.20 9.83 5.30
CA LYS A 419 15.03 10.47 4.27
C LYS A 419 14.20 11.39 3.38
N GLN A 420 14.86 12.17 2.52
CA GLN A 420 14.19 13.11 1.60
C GLN A 420 13.29 12.37 0.59
N SER A 421 13.72 11.19 0.11
CA SER A 421 12.93 10.28 -0.71
C SER A 421 11.68 9.77 0.00
N GLY A 422 11.76 9.53 1.30
CA GLY A 422 10.62 9.18 2.14
C GLY A 422 9.60 10.30 2.23
N HIS A 423 10.06 11.55 2.38
CA HIS A 423 9.20 12.72 2.28
C HIS A 423 8.56 12.87 0.89
N GLU A 424 9.33 12.67 -0.19
CA GLU A 424 8.82 12.73 -1.56
C GLU A 424 7.76 11.65 -1.83
N TYR A 425 8.03 10.40 -1.43
CA TYR A 425 7.09 9.29 -1.60
C TYR A 425 5.81 9.54 -0.80
N ALA A 426 5.92 9.93 0.46
CA ALA A 426 4.76 10.24 1.30
C ALA A 426 3.93 11.40 0.73
N ALA A 427 4.56 12.43 0.16
CA ALA A 427 3.85 13.53 -0.49
C ALA A 427 3.08 13.07 -1.73
N ILE A 428 3.68 12.25 -2.58
CA ILE A 428 3.01 11.68 -3.76
C ILE A 428 1.85 10.78 -3.33
N VAL A 429 2.05 9.90 -2.36
CA VAL A 429 0.99 9.02 -1.84
C VAL A 429 -0.18 9.85 -1.31
N LYS A 430 0.10 10.84 -0.44
CA LYS A 430 -0.93 11.71 0.14
C LYS A 430 -1.72 12.51 -0.89
N ALA A 431 -1.08 12.90 -1.99
CA ALA A 431 -1.77 13.57 -3.09
C ALA A 431 -2.82 12.66 -3.78
N HIS A 432 -2.66 11.33 -3.70
CA HIS A 432 -3.55 10.35 -4.34
C HIS A 432 -4.49 9.63 -3.37
N THR A 433 -4.44 9.94 -2.07
CA THR A 433 -5.34 9.39 -1.05
C THR A 433 -6.42 10.39 -0.69
N THR A 434 -7.62 9.90 -0.39
CA THR A 434 -8.70 10.75 0.14
C THR A 434 -8.29 11.31 1.51
N PRO A 435 -8.42 12.63 1.76
CA PRO A 435 -8.04 13.25 3.03
C PRO A 435 -8.73 12.64 4.25
N GLN A 436 -8.13 12.81 5.43
CA GLN A 436 -8.75 12.42 6.70
C GLN A 436 -10.21 12.91 6.82
N LEU A 437 -11.09 12.03 7.28
CA LEU A 437 -12.46 12.37 7.63
C LEU A 437 -12.55 12.84 9.08
N VAL A 438 -12.97 14.08 9.31
CA VAL A 438 -13.25 14.64 10.63
C VAL A 438 -14.76 14.66 10.86
N VAL A 439 -15.22 13.88 11.84
CA VAL A 439 -16.64 13.72 12.17
C VAL A 439 -16.99 14.47 13.45
N MET A 440 -17.92 15.42 13.37
CA MET A 440 -18.44 16.16 14.52
C MET A 440 -19.50 15.35 15.27
N ALA A 441 -19.11 14.62 16.32
CA ALA A 441 -19.97 13.67 17.05
C ALA A 441 -20.29 14.08 18.51
N GLY A 442 -20.00 15.32 18.91
CA GLY A 442 -20.16 15.78 20.31
C GLY A 442 -21.56 16.26 20.72
N GLY A 443 -22.53 16.27 19.81
CA GLY A 443 -23.85 16.89 20.03
C GLY A 443 -24.74 16.15 21.04
N VAL A 444 -25.44 16.92 21.90
CA VAL A 444 -26.39 16.40 22.92
C VAL A 444 -27.65 15.75 22.30
N GLY A 445 -28.01 16.14 21.08
CA GLY A 445 -29.16 15.55 20.37
C GLY A 445 -30.53 15.91 20.95
N THR A 446 -30.68 17.07 21.59
CA THR A 446 -31.91 17.49 22.30
C THR A 446 -33.23 17.29 21.54
N ARG A 447 -33.22 17.39 20.20
CA ARG A 447 -34.37 17.18 19.31
C ARG A 447 -34.82 15.72 19.16
N LEU A 448 -33.99 14.76 19.58
CA LEU A 448 -34.27 13.32 19.55
C LEU A 448 -34.92 12.81 20.85
N GLY A 449 -35.09 13.69 21.85
CA GLY A 449 -35.75 13.39 23.11
C GLY A 449 -35.10 12.19 23.82
N LYS A 450 -35.92 11.21 24.22
CA LYS A 450 -35.47 10.05 24.99
C LYS A 450 -34.41 9.19 24.31
N MET A 451 -34.32 9.24 22.98
CA MET A 451 -33.35 8.42 22.23
C MET A 451 -31.91 8.84 22.50
N SER A 452 -31.66 10.13 22.75
CA SER A 452 -30.33 10.66 23.00
C SER A 452 -30.01 10.88 24.48
N GLU A 453 -30.90 10.46 25.40
CA GLU A 453 -30.66 10.55 26.85
C GLU A 453 -29.56 9.58 27.33
N LYS A 454 -29.45 8.43 26.66
CA LYS A 454 -28.55 7.33 27.05
C LYS A 454 -27.59 6.89 25.96
N THR A 455 -27.77 7.37 24.74
CA THR A 455 -26.97 7.00 23.57
C THR A 455 -26.53 8.28 22.87
N PRO A 456 -25.23 8.47 22.57
CA PRO A 456 -24.78 9.58 21.75
C PRO A 456 -25.55 9.61 20.43
N LYS A 457 -25.83 10.81 19.93
CA LYS A 457 -26.60 10.98 18.70
C LYS A 457 -26.03 10.17 17.52
N SER A 458 -24.72 10.19 17.34
CA SER A 458 -24.03 9.46 16.27
C SER A 458 -24.01 7.94 16.45
N LEU A 459 -24.36 7.42 17.62
CA LEU A 459 -24.45 5.98 17.90
C LEU A 459 -25.89 5.45 17.89
N ILE A 460 -26.88 6.30 17.61
CA ILE A 460 -28.25 5.83 17.40
C ILE A 460 -28.28 4.93 16.16
N GLU A 461 -28.89 3.76 16.30
CA GLU A 461 -28.99 2.81 15.22
C GLU A 461 -30.07 3.19 14.21
N VAL A 462 -29.72 3.07 12.92
CA VAL A 462 -30.65 3.13 11.80
C VAL A 462 -30.45 1.87 10.97
N ASN A 463 -31.51 1.09 10.80
CA ASN A 463 -31.48 -0.19 10.10
C ASN A 463 -30.41 -1.16 10.66
N GLY A 464 -30.30 -1.24 12.00
CA GLY A 464 -29.39 -2.14 12.72
C GLY A 464 -27.90 -1.75 12.69
N LYS A 465 -27.57 -0.52 12.27
CA LYS A 465 -26.21 0.00 12.22
C LYS A 465 -26.15 1.43 12.80
N PRO A 466 -25.16 1.78 13.63
CA PRO A 466 -24.98 3.14 14.11
C PRO A 466 -24.87 4.17 12.97
N MET A 467 -25.44 5.36 13.16
CA MET A 467 -25.30 6.48 12.20
C MET A 467 -23.85 6.75 11.81
N LEU A 468 -22.93 6.74 12.79
CA LEU A 468 -21.50 6.89 12.56
C LEU A 468 -20.99 5.89 11.52
N HIS A 469 -21.32 4.60 11.64
CA HIS A 469 -20.85 3.58 10.70
C HIS A 469 -21.37 3.77 9.28
N HIS A 470 -22.57 4.34 9.07
CA HIS A 470 -23.04 4.68 7.72
C HIS A 470 -22.18 5.77 7.07
N ILE A 471 -21.72 6.76 7.85
CA ILE A 471 -20.80 7.80 7.40
C ILE A 471 -19.42 7.20 7.11
N LEU A 472 -18.92 6.37 8.03
CA LEU A 472 -17.60 5.74 7.93
C LEU A 472 -17.51 4.79 6.74
N ASP A 473 -18.52 3.95 6.51
CA ASP A 473 -18.59 3.03 5.36
C ASP A 473 -18.58 3.80 4.03
N TRP A 474 -19.33 4.92 3.96
CA TRP A 474 -19.37 5.74 2.75
C TRP A 474 -18.01 6.40 2.47
N ALA A 475 -17.35 6.91 3.51
CA ALA A 475 -16.03 7.52 3.36
C ALA A 475 -14.95 6.49 2.99
N GLN A 476 -14.96 5.33 3.64
CA GLN A 476 -14.02 4.24 3.37
C GLN A 476 -14.17 3.72 1.94
N ALA A 477 -15.41 3.56 1.44
CA ALA A 477 -15.67 3.17 0.06
C ALA A 477 -15.11 4.15 -0.98
N GLN A 478 -14.87 5.41 -0.57
CA GLN A 478 -14.26 6.45 -1.39
C GLN A 478 -12.75 6.62 -1.14
N GLY A 479 -12.12 5.67 -0.45
CA GLY A 479 -10.67 5.65 -0.21
C GLY A 479 -10.20 6.44 1.02
N CYS A 480 -11.11 6.85 1.90
CA CYS A 480 -10.72 7.46 3.17
C CYS A 480 -10.23 6.38 4.15
N MET A 481 -8.95 6.43 4.51
CA MET A 481 -8.30 5.42 5.37
C MET A 481 -8.20 5.85 6.83
N HIS A 482 -8.50 7.12 7.15
CA HIS A 482 -8.38 7.67 8.50
C HIS A 482 -9.58 8.55 8.84
N ALA A 483 -10.15 8.35 10.04
CA ALA A 483 -11.17 9.23 10.58
C ALA A 483 -10.83 9.71 11.99
N LEU A 484 -11.02 11.00 12.22
CA LEU A 484 -10.96 11.66 13.53
C LEU A 484 -12.39 11.99 13.97
N VAL A 485 -12.88 11.32 15.00
CA VAL A 485 -14.23 11.51 15.54
C VAL A 485 -14.14 12.39 16.79
N LEU A 486 -14.69 13.61 16.70
CA LEU A 486 -14.70 14.58 17.80
C LEU A 486 -15.92 14.33 18.68
N THR A 487 -15.70 13.76 19.86
CA THR A 487 -16.76 13.33 20.77
C THR A 487 -16.94 14.33 21.92
N GLY A 488 -18.09 14.27 22.58
CA GLY A 488 -18.46 15.20 23.64
C GLY A 488 -19.47 14.57 24.59
N HIS A 489 -20.76 14.91 24.43
CA HIS A 489 -21.82 14.30 25.23
C HIS A 489 -21.82 12.76 25.11
N LEU A 490 -21.72 12.06 26.24
CA LEU A 490 -21.62 10.59 26.31
C LEU A 490 -20.43 10.01 25.51
N GLY A 491 -19.34 10.78 25.38
CA GLY A 491 -18.18 10.44 24.55
C GLY A 491 -17.48 9.14 24.96
N GLU A 492 -17.62 8.70 26.21
CA GLU A 492 -17.11 7.41 26.70
C GLU A 492 -17.72 6.21 25.96
N GLN A 493 -18.90 6.35 25.37
CA GLN A 493 -19.55 5.26 24.64
C GLN A 493 -18.91 4.98 23.27
N PHE A 494 -17.99 5.83 22.81
CA PHE A 494 -17.23 5.59 21.60
C PHE A 494 -15.97 4.73 21.84
N GLU A 495 -15.60 4.49 23.11
CA GLU A 495 -14.46 3.66 23.45
C GLU A 495 -14.61 2.24 22.90
N GLY A 496 -13.56 1.74 22.24
CA GLY A 496 -13.53 0.39 21.65
C GLY A 496 -14.26 0.24 20.32
N ILE A 497 -14.87 1.31 19.78
CA ILE A 497 -15.43 1.26 18.42
C ILE A 497 -14.29 1.15 17.39
N THR A 498 -14.43 0.20 16.47
CA THR A 498 -13.50 0.00 15.35
C THR A 498 -14.26 0.03 14.02
N HIS A 499 -13.50 0.19 12.92
CA HIS A 499 -14.02 0.11 11.57
C HIS A 499 -13.11 -0.76 10.70
N PRO A 500 -13.67 -1.68 9.88
CA PRO A 500 -12.87 -2.49 8.98
C PRO A 500 -12.32 -1.64 7.82
N GLY A 501 -11.01 -1.48 7.76
CA GLY A 501 -10.34 -0.79 6.66
C GLY A 501 -10.20 0.73 6.82
N MET A 502 -10.52 1.28 8.00
CA MET A 502 -10.26 2.68 8.33
C MET A 502 -9.80 2.83 9.77
N ALA A 503 -8.70 3.56 9.98
CA ALA A 503 -8.19 3.88 11.30
C ALA A 503 -9.07 4.93 11.96
N LEU A 504 -9.56 4.66 13.17
CA LEU A 504 -10.38 5.59 13.94
C LEU A 504 -9.59 6.21 15.10
N THR A 505 -9.60 7.53 15.19
CA THR A 505 -9.11 8.28 16.34
C THR A 505 -10.28 9.01 16.98
N PHE A 506 -10.48 8.82 18.28
CA PHE A 506 -11.52 9.53 19.03
C PHE A 506 -10.88 10.62 19.89
N HIS A 507 -11.46 11.82 19.85
CA HIS A 507 -10.98 12.94 20.66
C HIS A 507 -12.13 13.59 21.41
N GLN A 508 -12.19 13.33 22.72
CA GLN A 508 -13.27 13.81 23.58
C GLN A 508 -12.95 15.19 24.16
N GLU A 509 -13.89 16.13 24.03
CA GLU A 509 -13.83 17.40 24.74
C GLU A 509 -14.13 17.22 26.25
N LYS A 510 -13.40 17.93 27.12
CA LYS A 510 -13.60 17.85 28.59
C LYS A 510 -14.89 18.52 29.04
N GLU A 511 -15.32 19.53 28.30
CA GLU A 511 -16.53 20.30 28.51
C GLU A 511 -17.10 20.71 27.14
N PRO A 512 -18.39 21.06 27.01
CA PRO A 512 -18.96 21.41 25.71
C PRO A 512 -18.37 22.71 25.12
N LEU A 513 -17.48 22.58 24.12
CA LEU A 513 -16.77 23.68 23.46
C LEU A 513 -17.48 24.18 22.19
N GLY A 514 -18.57 23.54 21.77
CA GLY A 514 -19.23 23.86 20.51
C GLY A 514 -18.42 23.38 19.30
N THR A 515 -18.97 23.56 18.09
CA THR A 515 -18.41 22.97 16.86
C THR A 515 -17.00 23.48 16.54
N GLY A 516 -16.76 24.78 16.69
CA GLY A 516 -15.44 25.34 16.44
C GLY A 516 -14.45 25.01 17.56
N GLY A 517 -14.90 25.06 18.82
CA GLY A 517 -14.06 24.76 19.96
C GLY A 517 -13.58 23.31 19.99
N ALA A 518 -14.42 22.35 19.57
CA ALA A 518 -14.04 20.95 19.43
C ALA A 518 -12.94 20.76 18.36
N LEU A 519 -13.06 21.41 17.20
CA LEU A 519 -12.02 21.40 16.16
C LEU A 519 -10.70 22.00 16.66
N TRP A 520 -10.76 23.13 17.37
CA TRP A 520 -9.57 23.76 17.95
C TRP A 520 -8.89 22.90 19.01
N ASN A 521 -9.67 22.20 19.83
CA ASN A 521 -9.17 21.27 20.83
C ASN A 521 -8.38 20.11 20.18
N ALA A 522 -8.83 19.68 19.00
CA ALA A 522 -8.23 18.59 18.23
C ALA A 522 -7.18 19.03 17.19
N LYS A 523 -6.78 20.31 17.14
CA LYS A 523 -5.95 20.86 16.05
C LYS A 523 -4.63 20.13 15.78
N GLU A 524 -4.05 19.50 16.80
CA GLU A 524 -2.79 18.72 16.64
C GLU A 524 -3.01 17.37 15.95
N LEU A 525 -4.26 16.89 15.92
CA LEU A 525 -4.67 15.64 15.28
C LEU A 525 -5.20 15.83 13.86
N LEU A 526 -5.43 17.10 13.45
CA LEU A 526 -5.88 17.44 12.12
C LEU A 526 -4.74 17.31 11.12
N GLU A 527 -5.00 16.62 10.02
CA GLU A 527 -4.17 16.70 8.82
C GLU A 527 -4.22 18.10 8.20
N GLU A 528 -3.24 18.44 7.36
CA GLU A 528 -3.18 19.76 6.70
C GLU A 528 -4.45 20.06 5.89
N ARG A 529 -5.04 19.04 5.29
CA ARG A 529 -6.34 19.08 4.63
C ARG A 529 -7.20 17.94 5.13
N PHE A 530 -8.47 18.20 5.39
CA PHE A 530 -9.40 17.17 5.86
C PHE A 530 -10.83 17.42 5.35
N LEU A 531 -11.61 16.34 5.26
CA LEU A 531 -13.04 16.38 5.05
C LEU A 531 -13.74 16.61 6.39
N LEU A 532 -14.59 17.61 6.50
CA LEU A 532 -15.37 17.89 7.71
C LEU A 532 -16.84 17.54 7.47
N VAL A 533 -17.36 16.64 8.31
CA VAL A 533 -18.76 16.18 8.27
C VAL A 533 -19.42 16.22 9.65
N TRP A 534 -20.74 16.28 9.66
CA TRP A 534 -21.54 16.25 10.87
C TRP A 534 -21.94 14.83 11.20
N GLY A 535 -21.69 14.39 12.44
CA GLY A 535 -21.99 13.02 12.89
C GLY A 535 -23.49 12.72 13.01
N ASP A 536 -24.34 13.69 12.69
CA ASP A 536 -25.78 13.60 12.64
C ASP A 536 -26.41 13.80 11.26
N ASP A 537 -25.59 14.00 10.25
CA ASP A 537 -26.04 14.19 8.88
C ASP A 537 -25.41 13.12 7.99
N TRP A 538 -26.21 12.58 7.07
CA TRP A 538 -25.70 11.67 6.04
C TRP A 538 -25.97 12.29 4.66
N HIS A 539 -24.88 12.69 4.02
CA HIS A 539 -24.89 13.25 2.68
C HIS A 539 -23.97 12.40 1.79
N PRO A 540 -24.52 11.42 1.06
CA PRO A 540 -23.73 10.47 0.30
C PRO A 540 -23.23 11.07 -1.03
N ILE A 541 -22.51 12.19 -0.97
CA ILE A 541 -21.87 12.79 -2.14
C ILE A 541 -20.60 12.02 -2.52
N GLU A 542 -20.19 12.21 -3.77
CA GLU A 542 -18.84 11.88 -4.21
C GLU A 542 -17.86 12.94 -3.71
N TYR A 543 -16.81 12.54 -2.99
CA TYR A 543 -15.79 13.45 -2.47
C TYR A 543 -14.84 13.94 -3.56
N LYS A 544 -14.66 13.20 -4.65
CA LYS A 544 -13.69 13.56 -5.69
C LYS A 544 -13.97 14.91 -6.35
N PRO A 545 -15.19 15.21 -6.85
CA PRO A 545 -15.49 16.52 -7.42
C PRO A 545 -15.31 17.66 -6.41
N LEU A 546 -15.62 17.42 -5.14
CA LEU A 546 -15.40 18.38 -4.04
C LEU A 546 -13.91 18.66 -3.82
N ILE A 547 -13.08 17.61 -3.76
CA ILE A 547 -11.63 17.68 -3.60
C ILE A 547 -11.00 18.39 -4.81
N GLU A 548 -11.32 17.97 -6.05
CA GLU A 548 -10.81 18.57 -7.29
C GLU A 548 -11.14 20.07 -7.39
N LEU A 549 -12.37 20.46 -7.03
CA LEU A 549 -12.75 21.88 -6.98
C LEU A 549 -11.93 22.64 -5.95
N HIS A 550 -11.72 22.08 -4.76
CA HIS A 550 -10.93 22.71 -3.71
C HIS A 550 -9.47 22.93 -4.13
N HIS A 551 -8.84 21.91 -4.71
CA HIS A 551 -7.49 22.00 -5.26
C HIS A 551 -7.38 23.06 -6.36
N SER A 552 -8.30 23.04 -7.33
CA SER A 552 -8.24 23.98 -8.47
C SER A 552 -8.58 25.42 -8.08
N ALA A 553 -9.43 25.62 -7.06
CA ALA A 553 -9.80 26.93 -6.58
C ALA A 553 -8.74 27.57 -5.66
N ASP A 554 -7.86 26.76 -5.07
CA ASP A 554 -6.83 27.17 -4.10
C ASP A 554 -7.41 28.06 -2.99
N VAL A 555 -8.35 27.49 -2.23
CA VAL A 555 -9.16 28.20 -1.23
C VAL A 555 -9.01 27.59 0.16
N PRO A 556 -9.20 28.38 1.24
CA PRO A 556 -9.14 27.89 2.62
C PRO A 556 -10.23 26.85 2.96
N LEU A 557 -11.34 26.86 2.21
CA LEU A 557 -12.51 26.01 2.44
C LEU A 557 -13.35 25.87 1.17
N THR A 558 -13.81 24.65 0.89
CA THR A 558 -14.88 24.39 -0.08
C THR A 558 -16.03 23.69 0.63
N MET A 559 -17.23 24.27 0.56
CA MET A 559 -18.44 23.70 1.17
C MET A 559 -19.39 23.13 0.15
N THR A 560 -20.09 22.06 0.53
CA THR A 560 -21.16 21.47 -0.29
C THR A 560 -22.46 22.21 -0.04
N VAL A 561 -23.15 22.58 -1.11
CA VAL A 561 -24.40 23.35 -1.08
C VAL A 561 -25.45 22.66 -1.94
N THR A 562 -26.63 22.44 -1.35
CA THR A 562 -27.81 21.95 -2.08
C THR A 562 -28.81 23.08 -2.34
N GLN A 563 -29.39 23.06 -3.54
CA GLN A 563 -30.49 23.92 -3.95
C GLN A 563 -31.85 23.22 -3.81
N ALA A 564 -31.87 21.92 -3.53
CA ALA A 564 -33.09 21.13 -3.33
C ALA A 564 -33.68 21.18 -1.90
N HIS A 565 -32.96 21.70 -0.90
CA HIS A 565 -33.45 21.73 0.50
C HIS A 565 -34.59 22.74 0.73
N ASP A 566 -35.56 22.40 1.58
CA ASP A 566 -36.77 23.20 1.87
C ASP A 566 -36.48 24.60 2.44
N THR A 567 -35.38 24.73 3.17
CA THR A 567 -34.88 26.00 3.72
C THR A 567 -33.53 26.36 3.13
N LYS A 568 -33.21 27.65 3.08
CA LYS A 568 -31.92 28.20 2.60
C LYS A 568 -31.23 28.95 3.74
N ASN A 569 -29.92 28.77 3.89
CA ASN A 569 -29.11 29.38 4.95
C ASN A 569 -27.90 30.16 4.40
N LEU A 570 -27.73 30.24 3.08
CA LEU A 570 -26.64 31.00 2.46
C LEU A 570 -27.00 31.56 1.08
N ARG A 571 -26.18 32.53 0.65
CA ARG A 571 -26.15 33.04 -0.72
C ARG A 571 -24.80 32.72 -1.35
N HIS A 572 -24.82 32.17 -2.56
CA HIS A 572 -23.65 31.92 -3.38
C HIS A 572 -23.82 32.49 -4.79
N GLU A 573 -22.70 32.83 -5.45
CA GLU A 573 -22.66 33.31 -6.83
C GLU A 573 -21.32 32.94 -7.46
N ASN A 574 -21.29 32.52 -8.73
CA ASN A 574 -20.08 32.12 -9.45
C ASN A 574 -19.17 31.13 -8.68
N GLY A 575 -19.78 30.16 -8.00
CA GLY A 575 -19.05 29.14 -7.22
C GLY A 575 -18.40 29.67 -5.93
N ARG A 576 -18.80 30.85 -5.43
CA ARG A 576 -18.27 31.45 -4.20
C ARG A 576 -19.38 31.71 -3.19
N LEU A 577 -19.04 31.54 -1.90
CA LEU A 577 -19.91 31.94 -0.79
C LEU A 577 -19.94 33.47 -0.71
N LEU A 578 -21.12 34.11 -0.68
CA LEU A 578 -21.25 35.56 -0.51
C LEU A 578 -21.75 35.95 0.87
N ARG A 579 -22.60 35.11 1.46
CA ARG A 579 -23.19 35.34 2.78
C ARG A 579 -23.66 34.03 3.37
N TYR A 580 -23.37 33.81 4.64
CA TYR A 580 -23.96 32.75 5.46
C TYR A 580 -24.87 33.36 6.53
N ASP A 581 -26.04 32.78 6.75
CA ASP A 581 -27.01 33.22 7.75
C ASP A 581 -27.90 32.06 8.23
N LYS A 582 -27.51 31.44 9.34
CA LYS A 582 -28.21 30.30 9.95
C LYS A 582 -29.59 30.65 10.52
N ASN A 583 -29.83 31.92 10.85
CA ASN A 583 -31.01 32.39 11.59
C ASN A 583 -31.99 33.21 10.73
N SER A 584 -31.69 33.43 9.45
CA SER A 584 -32.56 34.19 8.56
C SER A 584 -33.92 33.51 8.40
N LYS A 585 -34.99 34.22 8.77
CA LYS A 585 -36.38 33.89 8.42
C LYS A 585 -36.79 34.43 7.05
N SER A 586 -35.92 35.20 6.39
CA SER A 586 -36.16 35.81 5.08
C SER A 586 -35.48 34.98 3.98
N THR A 587 -36.29 34.40 3.10
CA THR A 587 -35.86 33.58 1.97
C THR A 587 -35.48 34.39 0.73
N ASP A 588 -35.86 35.67 0.65
CA ASP A 588 -35.84 36.45 -0.59
C ASP A 588 -34.43 36.79 -1.13
N SER A 589 -33.37 36.45 -0.39
CA SER A 589 -31.97 36.70 -0.81
C SER A 589 -31.03 35.50 -0.69
N LEU A 590 -31.50 34.36 -0.17
CA LEU A 590 -30.70 33.15 0.01
C LEU A 590 -31.06 32.13 -1.08
N ASN A 591 -30.07 31.46 -1.65
CA ASN A 591 -30.25 30.55 -2.79
C ASN A 591 -29.65 29.16 -2.58
N GLY A 592 -29.04 28.88 -1.43
CA GLY A 592 -28.45 27.58 -1.11
C GLY A 592 -28.62 27.16 0.34
N TYR A 593 -28.43 25.88 0.60
CA TYR A 593 -28.33 25.29 1.93
C TYR A 593 -27.01 24.53 2.06
N GLU A 594 -26.22 24.85 3.08
CA GLU A 594 -24.98 24.13 3.42
C GLU A 594 -25.31 22.71 3.89
N ALA A 595 -24.76 21.70 3.22
CA ALA A 595 -25.20 20.31 3.31
C ALA A 595 -24.30 19.40 4.18
N GLY A 596 -23.62 19.97 5.19
CA GLY A 596 -22.91 19.23 6.22
C GLY A 596 -21.66 18.48 5.72
N THR A 597 -21.08 18.87 4.59
CA THR A 597 -19.84 18.27 4.07
C THR A 597 -18.98 19.34 3.44
N SER A 598 -17.75 19.47 3.93
CA SER A 598 -16.78 20.44 3.42
C SER A 598 -15.38 19.87 3.41
N ILE A 599 -14.50 20.45 2.62
CA ILE A 599 -13.06 20.21 2.66
C ILE A 599 -12.38 21.48 3.14
N VAL A 600 -11.46 21.31 4.10
CA VAL A 600 -10.94 22.39 4.93
C VAL A 600 -9.43 22.28 5.02
N GLU A 601 -8.75 23.42 4.83
CA GLU A 601 -7.34 23.55 5.15
C GLU A 601 -7.17 23.83 6.64
N LYS A 602 -6.25 23.13 7.31
CA LYS A 602 -5.93 23.29 8.73
C LYS A 602 -5.56 24.72 9.09
N SER A 603 -4.94 25.45 8.16
CA SER A 603 -4.66 26.88 8.30
C SER A 603 -5.91 27.71 8.61
N THR A 604 -7.09 27.29 8.15
CA THR A 604 -8.38 27.93 8.45
C THR A 604 -8.74 27.77 9.92
N VAL A 605 -8.57 26.57 10.47
CA VAL A 605 -8.77 26.30 11.90
C VAL A 605 -7.79 27.11 12.74
N LEU A 606 -6.52 27.18 12.32
CA LEU A 606 -5.48 27.94 13.02
C LEU A 606 -5.70 29.45 12.96
N LYS A 607 -6.22 29.98 11.85
CA LYS A 607 -6.46 31.42 11.64
C LYS A 607 -7.64 31.95 12.44
N TYR A 608 -8.75 31.21 12.47
CA TYR A 608 -10.01 31.68 13.08
C TYR A 608 -10.32 31.06 14.44
N GLY A 609 -9.63 29.98 14.79
CA GLY A 609 -9.89 29.26 16.03
C GLY A 609 -9.27 29.91 17.27
N HIS A 610 -9.90 29.63 18.41
CA HIS A 610 -9.40 30.00 19.72
C HIS A 610 -9.88 29.01 20.78
N SER A 611 -9.26 29.05 21.96
CA SER A 611 -9.68 28.23 23.09
C SER A 611 -11.06 28.65 23.61
N GLY A 612 -11.80 27.71 24.18
CA GLY A 612 -13.12 27.94 24.76
C GLY A 612 -14.27 27.66 23.78
N LYS A 613 -15.47 28.10 24.16
CA LYS A 613 -16.70 27.76 23.44
C LYS A 613 -17.00 28.69 22.27
N TRP A 614 -17.12 28.14 21.05
CA TRP A 614 -17.53 28.90 19.85
C TRP A 614 -18.09 28.00 18.74
N SER A 615 -18.86 28.59 17.81
CA SER A 615 -19.45 27.89 16.66
C SER A 615 -18.60 28.07 15.41
N TRP A 616 -18.28 26.95 14.76
CA TRP A 616 -17.60 26.89 13.47
C TRP A 616 -18.37 27.66 12.41
N GLU A 617 -19.65 27.36 12.25
CA GLU A 617 -20.49 27.89 11.18
C GLU A 617 -20.68 29.41 11.31
N GLU A 618 -20.93 29.89 12.52
CA GLU A 618 -21.13 31.33 12.74
C GLU A 618 -19.83 32.13 12.55
N THR A 619 -18.68 31.55 12.89
CA THR A 619 -17.39 32.23 12.86
C THR A 619 -16.73 32.12 11.49
N VAL A 620 -16.53 30.89 11.00
CA VAL A 620 -15.71 30.60 9.82
C VAL A 620 -16.48 30.85 8.53
N TYR A 621 -17.73 30.39 8.41
CA TYR A 621 -18.48 30.60 7.17
C TYR A 621 -18.79 32.09 6.94
N SER A 622 -19.12 32.81 8.01
CA SER A 622 -19.28 34.27 7.94
C SER A 622 -17.99 34.96 7.53
N ALA A 623 -16.85 34.60 8.14
CA ALA A 623 -15.54 35.20 7.86
C ALA A 623 -15.01 34.89 6.45
N LEU A 624 -15.36 33.74 5.88
CA LEU A 624 -14.93 33.32 4.54
C LEU A 624 -15.87 33.75 3.40
N SER A 625 -16.77 34.70 3.65
CA SER A 625 -17.59 35.30 2.59
C SER A 625 -16.68 35.96 1.54
N GLY A 626 -16.77 35.50 0.29
CA GLY A 626 -15.93 35.88 -0.85
C GLY A 626 -14.69 35.00 -1.03
N GLU A 627 -14.26 34.28 0.01
CA GLU A 627 -13.03 33.47 0.00
C GLU A 627 -13.32 31.97 -0.16
N ALA A 628 -14.40 31.45 0.43
CA ALA A 628 -14.77 30.04 0.32
C ALA A 628 -15.39 29.69 -1.05
N ALA A 629 -15.03 28.52 -1.58
CA ALA A 629 -15.67 27.96 -2.76
C ALA A 629 -16.93 27.16 -2.39
N VAL A 630 -17.85 27.07 -3.35
CA VAL A 630 -19.11 26.36 -3.23
C VAL A 630 -19.15 25.23 -4.26
N HIS A 631 -19.27 24.01 -3.76
CA HIS A 631 -19.56 22.82 -4.55
C HIS A 631 -21.07 22.58 -4.56
N LEU A 632 -21.72 22.66 -5.73
CA LEU A 632 -23.15 22.39 -5.85
C LEU A 632 -23.38 20.90 -6.01
N ASP A 633 -24.15 20.33 -5.09
CA ASP A 633 -24.57 18.93 -5.14
C ASP A 633 -26.00 18.82 -4.57
N ASP A 634 -26.91 18.26 -5.37
CA ASP A 634 -28.32 18.04 -5.02
C ASP A 634 -28.63 16.58 -4.66
N THR A 635 -27.59 15.78 -4.40
CA THR A 635 -27.73 14.47 -3.75
C THR A 635 -28.53 14.64 -2.47
N LYS A 636 -29.43 13.67 -2.23
CA LYS A 636 -30.37 13.80 -1.12
C LYS A 636 -29.63 13.80 0.22
N PHE A 637 -29.68 14.95 0.89
CA PHE A 637 -29.17 15.17 2.23
C PHE A 637 -30.15 14.65 3.29
N TRP A 638 -29.63 13.93 4.29
CA TRP A 638 -30.40 13.35 5.39
C TRP A 638 -29.94 13.90 6.74
N ASP A 639 -30.64 14.91 7.27
CA ASP A 639 -30.49 15.37 8.66
C ASP A 639 -31.20 14.39 9.59
N MET A 640 -30.47 13.70 10.46
CA MET A 640 -30.99 12.69 11.38
C MET A 640 -31.24 13.26 12.77
N GLY A 641 -31.58 14.54 12.85
CA GLY A 641 -31.77 15.27 14.09
C GLY A 641 -33.14 15.17 14.75
N THR A 642 -34.12 14.49 14.15
CA THR A 642 -35.42 14.24 14.78
C THR A 642 -35.89 12.80 14.54
N PRO A 643 -36.77 12.24 15.40
CA PRO A 643 -37.28 10.87 15.23
C PRO A 643 -37.97 10.64 13.88
N GLU A 644 -38.69 11.64 13.37
CA GLU A 644 -39.39 11.55 12.08
C GLU A 644 -38.41 11.43 10.91
N ARG A 645 -37.29 12.16 10.98
CA ARG A 645 -36.26 12.13 9.93
C ARG A 645 -35.45 10.83 9.98
N LEU A 646 -35.17 10.30 11.17
CA LEU A 646 -34.59 8.97 11.34
C LEU A 646 -35.46 7.89 10.71
N ALA A 647 -36.77 7.89 10.98
CA ALA A 647 -37.70 6.93 10.39
C ALA A 647 -37.77 7.06 8.85
N SER A 648 -37.69 8.28 8.32
CA SER A 648 -37.64 8.51 6.87
C SER A 648 -36.35 7.97 6.25
N PHE A 649 -35.22 8.12 6.94
CA PHE A 649 -33.93 7.60 6.47
C PHE A 649 -33.89 6.07 6.52
N GLU A 650 -34.39 5.46 7.60
CA GLU A 650 -34.51 4.00 7.72
C GLU A 650 -35.35 3.40 6.59
N LYS A 651 -36.47 4.05 6.25
CA LYS A 651 -37.32 3.63 5.13
C LYS A 651 -36.55 3.70 3.81
N PHE A 652 -35.81 4.77 3.57
CA PHE A 652 -35.00 4.90 2.36
C PHE A 652 -33.95 3.78 2.26
N LEU A 653 -33.22 3.49 3.33
CA LEU A 653 -32.24 2.39 3.32
C LEU A 653 -32.89 1.05 2.98
N LYS A 654 -34.06 0.75 3.54
CA LYS A 654 -34.82 -0.48 3.23
C LYS A 654 -35.28 -0.55 1.78
N ASP A 655 -35.73 0.56 1.22
CA ASP A 655 -36.20 0.64 -0.16
C ASP A 655 -35.05 0.52 -1.19
N THR A 656 -33.81 0.82 -0.78
CA THR A 656 -32.61 0.82 -1.64
C THR A 656 -31.77 -0.45 -1.50
N SER A 657 -32.08 -1.33 -0.55
CA SER A 657 -31.34 -2.58 -0.26
C SER A 657 -31.96 -3.83 -0.92
N VAL A 658 -32.75 -3.65 -1.99
CA VAL A 658 -33.34 -4.72 -2.82
C VAL A 658 -32.55 -4.93 -4.12
#